data_AF-A0A7V9MGU5-F1
#
_entry.id   AF-A0A7V9MGU5-F1
#
_cell.length_a   1.000
_cell.length_b   1.000
_cell.length_c   1.000
_cell.angle_alpha   90.00
_cell.angle_beta   90.00
_cell.angle_gamma   90.00
#
_symmetry.space_group_name_H-M   'P 1'
#
loop_
_entity.id
_entity.type
_entity.pdbx_description
1 polymer ?
#
loop_
_entity_poly.entity_id
_entity_poly.type
_entity_poly.pdbx_seq_one_letter_code
_entity_poly.pdbx_strand_id
1 'polypeptide(L)'
;MADRLARYRDMRDLSESTEPAGERTPVETGPPRFVVQEHHATRLHWDLRLERDGVLVSWAIPNGIPEDPQQNRKAVHTEDHPLDYIDFEGEIPAGNYGAGTMRVWDRGTYECEKWEQRKVMVRFHGERLNGRYALFQTGTGKDWLIHRMDPPADPDREPMPERLVPMLARLAPLPADDGEWAFEIKWDGIRAIAYSEPGRLRLESRNLNEITPRWPEVRALNRALSSHSAVLDGEIVAFDGDGRPSFERLQQRMHLSSDSAVRRRAKDLPAVYVLFDLLHLDGHSLMGLPYVERRERLRELDLNGPAWLTPEYHAGSGAALLAASRERGLEGIVAKRLRSPYEPGRRSTSWIKVKNTRRQEIVIGGWLPGQGRRRERIGALVAGYYDEAAGDEPLLRFAGKVGTGFDEAALVELARLLAADERATSPFSGRQPPKGAVFVEPRHVAEVEFTEWTAEGLLRHPSYKGLHDDKPPREVVRERELEALAEPAVAETGERASSEPALGLEALLESGRRIGDGAEVTVGGRALKLSNLEKVLYPQAGFSKGDVIDYYARVAPAVLPHLHGRPLTLKRYPNGVEASHFYEKQCPKHRPDWVRTASLWSRHRKSQIDYCLVEELPTLVWLANLADLELHASLALHDAIERPTVLAFDLDPGPPAGIVECCQVALLLRGMFAGVGLESYPKTSGSKGIQVYVPLNAETTYEQTKPFARAVAETLEGGYPELVISRMTKSLRAGKVLVDWSQNDEHKTTVCVYSLRAMERPTVSTPLGWDELERAHASGDAAALSFDSVQVLDRIERHGDLFAPVLSTVQQLPSFG
;
A
#
# COMPACT_ATOMS: atom_id res chain seq x y z
N MET A 1 13.02 29.21 51.05
CA MET A 1 12.60 28.57 49.79
C MET A 1 12.36 29.67 48.78
N ALA A 2 12.96 29.58 47.59
CA ALA A 2 12.67 30.51 46.49
C ALA A 2 11.19 30.36 46.07
N ASP A 3 10.51 31.45 45.73
CA ASP A 3 9.13 31.42 45.23
C ASP A 3 9.11 30.80 43.83
N ARG A 4 8.67 29.54 43.74
CA ARG A 4 8.60 28.80 42.46
C ARG A 4 7.54 29.36 41.50
N LEU A 5 6.55 30.10 42.01
CA LEU A 5 5.46 30.68 41.22
C LEU A 5 5.74 32.11 40.73
N ALA A 6 6.89 32.71 41.10
CA ALA A 6 7.22 34.09 40.72
C ALA A 6 7.13 34.30 39.19
N ARG A 7 7.71 33.39 38.41
CA ARG A 7 7.68 33.46 36.94
C ARG A 7 6.28 33.29 36.35
N TYR A 8 5.41 32.48 36.97
CA TYR A 8 4.02 32.33 36.54
C TYR A 8 3.26 33.64 36.72
N ARG A 9 3.38 34.26 37.91
CA ARG A 9 2.74 35.54 38.23
C ARG A 9 3.26 36.69 37.37
N ASP A 10 4.56 36.74 37.08
CA ASP A 10 5.16 37.77 36.22
C ASP A 10 4.68 37.71 34.76
N MET A 11 4.26 36.53 34.30
CA MET A 11 3.86 36.32 32.90
C MET A 11 2.35 36.53 32.66
N ARG A 12 1.55 36.73 33.72
CA ARG A 12 0.07 36.78 33.67
C ARG A 12 -0.42 38.14 34.14
N ASP A 13 -1.34 38.72 33.38
CA ASP A 13 -2.19 39.78 33.91
C ASP A 13 -3.46 39.16 34.50
N LEU A 14 -3.45 38.90 35.81
CA LEU A 14 -4.57 38.27 36.51
C LEU A 14 -5.81 39.17 36.61
N SER A 15 -5.72 40.43 36.16
CA SER A 15 -6.90 41.31 36.04
C SER A 15 -7.65 41.10 34.72
N GLU A 16 -6.99 40.49 33.72
CA GLU A 16 -7.54 40.23 32.39
C GLU A 16 -7.63 38.73 32.04
N SER A 17 -6.90 37.86 32.74
CA SER A 17 -6.92 36.40 32.54
C SER A 17 -7.96 35.69 33.41
N THR A 18 -8.52 34.61 32.88
CA THR A 18 -9.42 33.68 33.61
C THR A 18 -8.65 32.63 34.43
N GLU A 19 -7.32 32.66 34.38
CA GLU A 19 -6.43 31.72 35.06
C GLU A 19 -6.36 31.94 36.59
N PRO A 20 -6.12 30.88 37.40
CA PRO A 20 -5.99 30.98 38.86
C PRO A 20 -4.83 31.88 39.33
N ALA A 21 -5.07 32.69 40.38
CA ALA A 21 -4.05 33.57 40.97
C ALA A 21 -2.98 32.84 41.81
N GLY A 22 -3.24 31.58 42.19
CA GLY A 22 -2.32 30.76 42.98
C GLY A 22 -2.25 31.17 44.45
N GLU A 23 -3.42 31.21 45.11
CA GLU A 23 -3.51 31.28 46.57
C GLU A 23 -2.98 29.95 47.17
N ARG A 24 -2.47 29.98 48.41
CA ARG A 24 -1.84 28.80 49.02
C ARG A 24 -2.90 27.75 49.40
N THR A 25 -3.10 26.77 48.53
CA THR A 25 -3.91 25.59 48.82
C THR A 25 -3.14 24.64 49.76
N PRO A 26 -3.76 24.10 50.82
CA PRO A 26 -3.12 23.10 51.68
C PRO A 26 -2.66 21.89 50.87
N VAL A 27 -1.48 21.34 51.16
CA VAL A 27 -0.99 20.10 50.53
C VAL A 27 -1.90 18.95 50.98
N GLU A 28 -2.68 18.38 50.05
CA GLU A 28 -3.52 17.22 50.34
C GLU A 28 -2.65 15.98 50.61
N THR A 29 -2.99 15.22 51.66
CA THR A 29 -2.32 13.95 52.00
C THR A 29 -2.86 12.82 51.11
N GLY A 30 -2.36 12.74 49.87
CA GLY A 30 -2.75 11.72 48.88
C GLY A 30 -1.63 11.42 47.87
N PRO A 31 -1.80 10.42 46.98
CA PRO A 31 -0.87 10.21 45.87
C PRO A 31 -0.84 11.45 44.97
N PRO A 32 0.33 11.86 44.44
CA PRO A 32 0.46 13.10 43.69
C PRO A 32 -0.35 13.02 42.40
N ARG A 33 -1.00 14.12 42.04
CA ARG A 33 -1.92 14.21 40.90
C ARG A 33 -1.22 14.67 39.63
N PHE A 34 -1.82 14.34 38.49
CA PHE A 34 -1.45 14.93 37.21
C PHE A 34 -2.68 15.39 36.45
N VAL A 35 -2.47 16.34 35.55
CA VAL A 35 -3.45 16.69 34.52
C VAL A 35 -2.73 16.81 33.18
N VAL A 36 -3.46 16.46 32.13
CA VAL A 36 -3.10 16.77 30.75
C VAL A 36 -4.19 17.68 30.19
N GLN A 37 -3.83 18.89 29.79
CA GLN A 37 -4.77 19.84 29.19
C GLN A 37 -4.50 19.96 27.68
N GLU A 38 -5.55 19.85 26.88
CA GLU A 38 -5.51 20.19 25.46
C GLU A 38 -5.63 21.71 25.31
N HIS A 39 -4.64 22.34 24.68
CA HIS A 39 -4.56 23.79 24.53
C HIS A 39 -4.63 24.21 23.05
N HIS A 40 -5.76 24.79 22.66
CA HIS A 40 -6.02 25.39 21.35
C HIS A 40 -5.49 26.83 21.29
N ALA A 41 -4.19 26.99 21.47
CA ALA A 41 -3.51 28.27 21.28
C ALA A 41 -3.25 28.54 19.79
N THR A 42 -2.24 29.35 19.46
CA THR A 42 -1.75 29.54 18.08
C THR A 42 -1.48 28.20 17.38
N ARG A 43 -1.01 27.19 18.13
CA ARG A 43 -0.89 25.80 17.72
C ARG A 43 -1.51 24.89 18.79
N LEU A 44 -2.14 23.81 18.36
CA LEU A 44 -2.63 22.75 19.24
C LEU A 44 -1.44 22.08 19.93
N HIS A 45 -1.53 21.89 21.24
CA HIS A 45 -0.56 21.13 22.03
C HIS A 45 -1.22 20.60 23.32
N TRP A 46 -0.51 19.72 24.02
CA TRP A 46 -0.95 19.13 25.28
C TRP A 46 -0.01 19.53 26.41
N ASP A 47 -0.56 20.15 27.45
CA ASP A 47 0.19 20.51 28.65
C ASP A 47 0.11 19.38 29.67
N LEU A 48 1.21 18.65 29.83
CA LEU A 48 1.38 17.68 30.90
C LEU A 48 1.86 18.37 32.16
N ARG A 49 1.12 18.21 33.26
CA ARG A 49 1.40 18.87 34.54
C ARG A 49 1.41 17.86 35.67
N LEU A 50 2.48 17.86 36.46
CA LEU A 50 2.70 16.94 37.58
C LEU A 50 2.74 17.70 38.90
N GLU A 51 1.89 17.31 39.85
CA GLU A 51 1.90 17.88 41.20
C GLU A 51 3.17 17.48 41.96
N ARG A 52 4.01 18.47 42.28
CA ARG A 52 5.26 18.25 42.99
C ARG A 52 5.68 19.46 43.83
N ASP A 53 6.05 19.19 45.08
CA ASP A 53 6.57 20.20 46.02
C ASP A 53 5.69 21.47 46.12
N GLY A 54 4.36 21.30 46.06
CA GLY A 54 3.37 22.37 46.19
C GLY A 54 3.11 23.19 44.92
N VAL A 55 3.59 22.74 43.76
CA VAL A 55 3.34 23.36 42.43
C VAL A 55 3.07 22.30 41.37
N LEU A 56 2.61 22.72 40.19
CA LEU A 56 2.51 21.87 39.00
C LEU A 56 3.71 22.08 38.08
N VAL A 57 4.61 21.09 38.04
CA VAL A 57 5.74 21.09 37.10
C VAL A 57 5.24 20.69 35.72
N SER A 58 5.54 21.50 34.71
CA SER A 58 4.76 21.53 33.47
C SER A 58 5.59 21.38 32.21
N TRP A 59 5.05 20.65 31.22
CA TRP A 59 5.61 20.48 29.89
C TRP A 59 4.55 20.64 28.80
N ALA A 60 4.81 21.49 27.83
CA ALA A 60 4.03 21.60 26.60
C ALA A 60 4.50 20.56 25.58
N ILE A 61 3.57 19.76 25.04
CA ILE A 61 3.83 18.64 24.13
C ILE A 61 3.10 18.87 22.80
N PRO A 62 3.75 19.44 21.77
CA PRO A 62 3.07 19.90 20.55
C PRO A 62 2.38 18.81 19.72
N ASN A 63 2.94 17.60 19.73
CA ASN A 63 2.45 16.51 18.88
C ASN A 63 1.70 15.45 19.71
N GLY A 64 1.11 15.81 20.85
CA GLY A 64 0.40 14.90 21.75
C GLY A 64 1.31 13.98 22.58
N ILE A 65 0.72 13.24 23.52
CA ILE A 65 1.45 12.28 24.36
C ILE A 65 1.71 10.97 23.60
N PRO A 66 2.92 10.37 23.67
CA PRO A 66 3.20 9.12 22.95
C PRO A 66 2.39 7.96 23.52
N GLU A 67 1.75 7.22 22.63
CA GLU A 67 0.96 6.03 22.98
C GLU A 67 1.72 4.73 22.70
N ASP A 68 2.85 4.82 22.00
CA ASP A 68 3.70 3.70 21.57
C ASP A 68 5.17 3.94 22.00
N PRO A 69 5.87 2.93 22.56
CA PRO A 69 7.27 3.05 22.96
C PRO A 69 8.24 3.30 21.80
N GLN A 70 7.87 3.02 20.55
CA GLN A 70 8.68 3.36 19.39
C GLN A 70 8.62 4.86 19.05
N GLN A 71 7.72 5.63 19.67
CA GLN A 71 7.55 7.06 19.44
C GLN A 71 8.19 7.88 20.56
N ASN A 72 9.11 8.75 20.18
CA ASN A 72 9.62 9.82 21.03
C ASN A 72 8.98 11.13 20.59
N ARG A 73 8.37 11.87 21.52
CA ARG A 73 7.73 13.16 21.21
C ARG A 73 8.43 14.30 21.93
N LYS A 74 8.53 15.45 21.25
CA LYS A 74 9.09 16.67 21.83
C LYS A 74 8.19 17.15 22.97
N ALA A 75 8.82 17.44 24.10
CA ALA A 75 8.24 18.13 25.24
C ALA A 75 9.03 19.42 25.49
N VAL A 76 8.38 20.47 25.95
CA VAL A 76 9.04 21.73 26.29
C VAL A 76 8.67 22.09 27.72
N HIS A 77 9.66 22.13 28.60
CA HIS A 77 9.44 22.51 30.00
C HIS A 77 9.00 23.98 30.06
N THR A 78 7.86 24.23 30.68
CA THR A 78 7.29 25.57 30.91
C THR A 78 7.50 25.97 32.37
N GLU A 79 7.00 27.13 32.76
CA GLU A 79 7.00 27.59 34.16
C GLU A 79 6.13 26.69 35.06
N ASP A 80 6.41 26.70 36.36
CA ASP A 80 5.59 25.99 37.35
C ASP A 80 4.24 26.70 37.52
N HIS A 81 3.14 25.94 37.64
CA HIS A 81 1.79 26.49 37.76
C HIS A 81 1.21 26.25 39.17
N PRO A 82 0.23 27.05 39.63
CA PRO A 82 -0.41 26.82 40.92
C PRO A 82 -1.22 25.52 40.92
N LEU A 83 -1.41 24.89 42.09
CA LEU A 83 -2.12 23.61 42.20
C LEU A 83 -3.55 23.66 41.67
N ASP A 84 -4.26 24.76 41.89
CA ASP A 84 -5.64 24.95 41.44
C ASP A 84 -5.77 24.99 39.90
N TYR A 85 -4.64 25.15 39.19
CA TYR A 85 -4.62 25.06 37.72
C TYR A 85 -4.92 23.65 37.21
N ILE A 86 -4.86 22.63 38.09
CA ILE A 86 -5.14 21.25 37.74
C ILE A 86 -6.57 21.04 37.25
N ASP A 87 -7.51 21.87 37.70
CA ASP A 87 -8.94 21.82 37.35
C ASP A 87 -9.35 22.90 36.34
N PHE A 88 -8.40 23.68 35.82
CA PHE A 88 -8.70 24.79 34.93
C PHE A 88 -9.16 24.32 33.54
N GLU A 89 -10.32 24.80 33.11
CA GLU A 89 -10.85 24.73 31.74
C GLU A 89 -11.46 26.08 31.39
N GLY A 90 -11.19 26.59 30.19
CA GLY A 90 -11.69 27.92 29.82
C GLY A 90 -11.04 28.52 28.60
N GLU A 91 -11.46 29.74 28.27
CA GLU A 91 -10.86 30.56 27.22
C GLU A 91 -9.95 31.63 27.83
N ILE A 92 -8.69 31.65 27.40
CA ILE A 92 -7.71 32.66 27.76
C ILE A 92 -7.79 33.77 26.68
N PRO A 93 -8.16 35.02 27.04
CA PRO A 93 -8.42 36.07 26.05
C PRO A 93 -7.22 36.42 25.17
N ALA A 94 -7.50 36.82 23.93
CA ALA A 94 -6.47 37.26 22.99
C ALA A 94 -5.64 38.42 23.55
N GLY A 95 -4.31 38.37 23.37
CA GLY A 95 -3.37 39.35 23.94
C GLY A 95 -2.66 38.88 25.20
N ASN A 96 -3.24 37.90 25.91
CA ASN A 96 -2.62 37.26 27.07
C ASN A 96 -1.64 36.14 26.66
N TYR A 97 -0.66 35.87 27.54
CA TYR A 97 0.26 34.75 27.35
C TYR A 97 -0.53 33.43 27.41
N GLY A 98 -0.40 32.60 26.37
CA GLY A 98 -1.19 31.35 26.28
C GLY A 98 -2.63 31.55 25.80
N ALA A 99 -2.96 32.67 25.14
CA ALA A 99 -4.29 32.88 24.57
C ALA A 99 -4.80 31.69 23.73
N GLY A 100 -6.03 31.27 23.97
CA GLY A 100 -6.64 30.08 23.37
C GLY A 100 -7.60 29.36 24.32
N THR A 101 -8.25 28.30 23.84
CA THR A 101 -9.14 27.46 24.64
C THR A 101 -8.37 26.30 25.28
N MET A 102 -8.55 26.09 26.59
CA MET A 102 -8.01 24.95 27.33
C MET A 102 -9.13 24.02 27.80
N ARG A 103 -8.92 22.72 27.62
CA ARG A 103 -9.82 21.66 28.09
C ARG A 103 -9.00 20.56 28.76
N VAL A 104 -9.54 19.91 29.78
CA VAL A 104 -8.87 18.76 30.40
C VAL A 104 -9.02 17.56 29.48
N TRP A 105 -7.90 17.04 29.00
CA TRP A 105 -7.83 15.84 28.15
C TRP A 105 -7.80 14.56 29.00
N ASP A 106 -7.05 14.58 30.09
CA ASP A 106 -7.00 13.48 31.07
C ASP A 106 -6.55 14.01 32.43
N ARG A 107 -6.92 13.29 33.49
CA ARG A 107 -6.51 13.60 34.86
C ARG A 107 -6.40 12.32 35.68
N GLY A 108 -5.57 12.33 36.70
CA GLY A 108 -5.43 11.16 37.57
C GLY A 108 -4.33 11.33 38.59
N THR A 109 -3.79 10.20 39.05
CA THR A 109 -2.66 10.15 39.98
C THR A 109 -1.45 9.53 39.31
N TYR A 110 -0.27 9.74 39.86
CA TYR A 110 0.95 9.12 39.33
C TYR A 110 1.86 8.62 40.44
N GLU A 111 2.65 7.60 40.13
CA GLU A 111 3.75 7.14 40.97
C GLU A 111 5.07 7.69 40.41
N CYS A 112 5.87 8.27 41.28
CA CYS A 112 7.20 8.76 40.91
C CYS A 112 8.22 7.63 41.05
N GLU A 113 8.69 7.08 39.93
CA GLU A 113 9.78 6.10 39.92
C GLU A 113 11.15 6.79 40.02
N LYS A 114 11.32 7.94 39.37
CA LYS A 114 12.58 8.68 39.35
C LYS A 114 12.36 10.17 39.09
N TRP A 115 13.02 11.03 39.85
CA TRP A 115 12.97 12.48 39.65
C TRP A 115 14.35 13.12 39.80
N GLU A 116 15.01 13.37 38.67
CA GLU A 116 16.31 14.03 38.57
C GLU A 116 16.18 15.28 37.71
N GLN A 117 17.13 16.21 37.83
CA GLN A 117 17.11 17.50 37.11
C GLN A 117 16.93 17.37 35.59
N ARG A 118 17.41 16.28 34.99
CA ARG A 118 17.37 16.03 33.54
C ARG A 118 16.50 14.85 33.13
N LYS A 119 15.88 14.17 34.10
CA LYS A 119 15.13 12.93 33.85
C LYS A 119 14.03 12.73 34.89
N VAL A 120 12.80 12.59 34.42
CA VAL A 120 11.63 12.27 35.24
C VAL A 120 11.04 10.97 34.71
N MET A 121 10.82 9.98 35.58
CA MET A 121 10.12 8.74 35.26
C MET A 121 8.95 8.58 36.20
N VAL A 122 7.76 8.42 35.60
CA VAL A 122 6.50 8.31 36.32
C VAL A 122 5.65 7.20 35.72
N ARG A 123 4.83 6.59 36.56
CA ARG A 123 3.74 5.70 36.13
C ARG A 123 2.43 6.45 36.30
N PHE A 124 1.70 6.66 35.23
CA PHE A 124 0.40 7.33 35.26
C PHE A 124 -0.74 6.37 35.52
N HIS A 125 -1.73 6.87 36.26
CA HIS A 125 -3.01 6.24 36.57
C HIS A 125 -4.14 7.24 36.29
N GLY A 126 -4.41 7.50 35.00
CA GLY A 126 -5.55 8.28 34.51
C GLY A 126 -6.56 7.44 33.75
N GLU A 127 -7.57 8.11 33.19
CA GLU A 127 -8.60 7.46 32.35
C GLU A 127 -8.05 7.16 30.95
N ARG A 128 -7.23 8.06 30.40
CA ARG A 128 -6.59 7.89 29.08
C ARG A 128 -5.10 7.56 29.20
N LEU A 129 -4.38 8.27 30.07
CA LEU A 129 -2.95 8.13 30.25
C LEU A 129 -2.67 7.11 31.35
N ASN A 130 -2.23 5.93 30.93
CA ASN A 130 -1.85 4.84 31.82
C ASN A 130 -0.52 4.19 31.40
N GLY A 131 0.30 3.81 32.39
CA GLY A 131 1.59 3.13 32.20
C GLY A 131 2.81 4.00 32.51
N ARG A 132 4.00 3.47 32.26
CA ARG A 132 5.28 4.14 32.54
C ARG A 132 5.72 5.07 31.43
N TYR A 133 6.16 6.25 31.82
CA TYR A 133 6.66 7.31 30.95
C TYR A 133 7.97 7.90 31.48
N ALA A 134 8.87 8.23 30.56
CA ALA A 134 10.10 8.93 30.85
C ALA A 134 10.13 10.28 30.10
N LEU A 135 10.37 11.36 30.84
CA LEU A 135 10.77 12.64 30.29
C LEU A 135 12.28 12.81 30.46
N PHE A 136 12.98 13.22 29.40
CA PHE A 136 14.43 13.45 29.44
C PHE A 136 14.82 14.70 28.68
N GLN A 137 15.70 15.50 29.28
CA GLN A 137 16.13 16.78 28.71
C GLN A 137 17.13 16.55 27.56
N THR A 138 16.82 17.09 26.39
CA THR A 138 17.70 17.06 25.22
C THR A 138 18.44 18.39 25.09
N GLY A 139 19.76 18.40 25.31
CA GLY A 139 20.56 19.63 25.27
C GLY A 139 20.50 20.47 26.56
N THR A 140 20.61 21.79 26.44
CA THR A 140 20.58 22.77 27.53
C THR A 140 19.30 23.61 27.48
N GLY A 141 18.65 23.83 28.63
CA GLY A 141 17.48 24.72 28.73
C GLY A 141 16.12 24.00 28.78
N LYS A 142 15.17 24.37 27.93
CA LYS A 142 13.76 23.96 28.07
C LYS A 142 13.32 22.79 27.18
N ASP A 143 14.20 22.24 26.35
CA ASP A 143 13.87 21.18 25.41
C ASP A 143 13.99 19.78 26.05
N TRP A 144 12.91 19.02 25.98
CA TRP A 144 12.76 17.68 26.53
C TRP A 144 12.17 16.73 25.48
N LEU A 145 12.26 15.43 25.75
CA LEU A 145 11.52 14.39 25.07
C LEU A 145 10.67 13.64 26.10
N ILE A 146 9.49 13.20 25.69
CA ILE A 146 8.65 12.24 26.40
C ILE A 146 8.63 10.93 25.63
N HIS A 147 8.72 9.83 26.36
CA HIS A 147 8.75 8.46 25.85
C HIS A 147 7.88 7.57 26.72
N ARG A 148 7.01 6.78 26.10
CA ARG A 148 6.28 5.70 26.77
C ARG A 148 7.22 4.50 26.90
N MET A 149 7.32 3.90 28.07
CA MET A 149 8.21 2.75 28.32
C MET A 149 7.49 1.42 28.25
N ASP A 150 6.22 1.40 28.64
CA ASP A 150 5.39 0.20 28.54
C ASP A 150 4.90 0.01 27.10
N PRO A 151 4.56 -1.23 26.70
CA PRO A 151 3.83 -1.48 25.47
C PRO A 151 2.55 -0.60 25.37
N PRO A 152 2.04 -0.36 24.16
CA PRO A 152 0.76 0.32 23.98
C PRO A 152 -0.32 -0.35 24.84
N ALA A 153 -1.20 0.45 25.45
CA ALA A 153 -2.29 -0.10 26.28
C ALA A 153 -3.25 -0.97 25.45
N ASP A 154 -3.40 -0.61 24.17
CA ASP A 154 -4.11 -1.39 23.17
C ASP A 154 -3.13 -2.32 22.41
N PRO A 155 -3.23 -3.64 22.58
CA PRO A 155 -2.36 -4.61 21.93
C PRO A 155 -2.72 -4.88 20.45
N ASP A 156 -3.83 -4.33 19.95
CA ASP A 156 -4.27 -4.40 18.55
C ASP A 156 -3.91 -3.13 17.75
N ARG A 157 -3.16 -2.21 18.37
CA ARG A 157 -2.69 -0.98 17.75
C ARG A 157 -1.67 -1.26 16.65
N GLU A 158 -1.95 -0.72 15.47
CA GLU A 158 -1.12 -0.69 14.26
C GLU A 158 -0.65 0.75 13.95
N PRO A 159 0.59 0.94 13.45
CA PRO A 159 1.06 2.24 13.04
C PRO A 159 0.21 2.81 11.89
N MET A 160 0.00 4.13 11.89
CA MET A 160 -0.68 4.81 10.80
C MET A 160 0.10 4.62 9.49
N PRO A 161 -0.56 4.27 8.37
CA PRO A 161 0.14 4.08 7.10
C PRO A 161 0.80 5.40 6.63
N GLU A 162 2.04 5.32 6.17
CA GLU A 162 2.78 6.51 5.72
C GLU A 162 2.21 7.09 4.42
N ARG A 163 1.82 6.21 3.48
CA ARG A 163 1.29 6.57 2.16
C ARG A 163 0.27 5.53 1.70
N LEU A 164 -0.79 5.99 1.03
CA LEU A 164 -1.86 5.19 0.43
C LEU A 164 -2.19 5.75 -0.95
N VAL A 165 -2.25 4.84 -1.93
CA VAL A 165 -2.85 5.16 -3.24
C VAL A 165 -4.36 4.95 -3.11
N PRO A 166 -5.21 5.93 -3.46
CA PRO A 166 -6.66 5.77 -3.32
C PRO A 166 -7.23 4.60 -4.13
N MET A 167 -8.27 3.95 -3.59
CA MET A 167 -9.09 2.99 -4.33
C MET A 167 -9.83 3.70 -5.48
N LEU A 168 -9.91 3.05 -6.65
CA LEU A 168 -10.45 3.64 -7.87
C LEU A 168 -11.78 3.00 -8.26
N ALA A 169 -12.74 3.85 -8.67
CA ALA A 169 -14.04 3.41 -9.16
C ALA A 169 -14.03 3.02 -10.66
N ARG A 170 -14.96 2.16 -11.06
CA ARG A 170 -15.24 1.81 -12.47
C ARG A 170 -16.46 2.54 -13.02
N LEU A 171 -16.47 2.88 -14.31
CA LEU A 171 -17.68 3.38 -14.97
C LEU A 171 -18.63 2.20 -15.25
N ALA A 172 -19.87 2.30 -14.79
CA ALA A 172 -20.89 1.28 -14.99
C ALA A 172 -22.30 1.91 -15.00
N PRO A 173 -23.31 1.24 -15.56
CA PRO A 173 -24.70 1.63 -15.37
C PRO A 173 -25.11 1.54 -13.89
N LEU A 174 -26.25 2.16 -13.56
CA LEU A 174 -26.84 2.03 -12.22
C LEU A 174 -27.08 0.53 -11.90
N PRO A 175 -26.67 0.05 -10.72
CA PRO A 175 -26.85 -1.36 -10.36
C PRO A 175 -28.33 -1.68 -10.16
N ALA A 176 -28.71 -2.92 -10.51
CA ALA A 176 -30.09 -3.40 -10.34
C ALA A 176 -30.39 -3.81 -8.89
N ASP A 177 -29.39 -4.31 -8.16
CA ASP A 177 -29.42 -4.75 -6.76
C ASP A 177 -29.30 -3.58 -5.76
N ASP A 178 -30.09 -2.51 -5.97
CA ASP A 178 -30.08 -1.23 -5.26
C ASP A 178 -29.87 -1.34 -3.72
N GLY A 179 -30.48 -2.33 -3.06
CA GLY A 179 -30.38 -2.54 -1.61
C GLY A 179 -29.00 -2.91 -1.07
N GLU A 180 -28.07 -3.40 -1.91
CA GLU A 180 -26.70 -3.77 -1.50
C GLU A 180 -25.69 -2.62 -1.67
N TRP A 181 -26.16 -1.45 -2.11
CA TRP A 181 -25.31 -0.31 -2.45
C TRP A 181 -25.64 0.93 -1.62
N ALA A 182 -24.57 1.64 -1.26
CA ALA A 182 -24.62 3.02 -0.80
C ALA A 182 -24.36 3.96 -1.98
N PHE A 183 -25.24 4.93 -2.18
CA PHE A 183 -25.13 5.93 -3.21
C PHE A 183 -24.76 7.29 -2.62
N GLU A 184 -23.76 7.92 -3.23
CA GLU A 184 -23.27 9.25 -2.87
C GLU A 184 -23.24 10.14 -4.12
N ILE A 185 -23.27 11.46 -3.93
CA ILE A 185 -23.00 12.39 -5.03
C ILE A 185 -21.57 12.17 -5.54
N LYS A 186 -21.40 12.11 -6.86
CA LYS A 186 -20.08 12.19 -7.46
C LYS A 186 -19.66 13.66 -7.44
N TRP A 187 -18.65 13.95 -6.64
CA TRP A 187 -18.05 15.27 -6.56
C TRP A 187 -17.14 15.54 -7.79
N ASP A 188 -16.96 16.82 -8.07
CA ASP A 188 -16.20 17.36 -9.20
C ASP A 188 -15.01 18.17 -8.65
N GLY A 189 -13.96 17.46 -8.24
CA GLY A 189 -12.78 18.02 -7.58
C GLY A 189 -11.53 17.13 -7.68
N ILE A 190 -10.55 17.39 -6.81
CA ILE A 190 -9.29 16.60 -6.78
C ILE A 190 -9.28 15.62 -5.61
N ARG A 191 -8.93 14.37 -5.89
CA ARG A 191 -8.82 13.32 -4.87
C ARG A 191 -7.67 13.62 -3.92
N ALA A 192 -7.91 13.54 -2.61
CA ALA A 192 -6.88 13.72 -1.60
C ALA A 192 -7.04 12.75 -0.42
N ILE A 193 -5.92 12.20 0.06
CA ILE A 193 -5.84 11.47 1.33
C ILE A 193 -5.30 12.41 2.39
N ALA A 194 -6.02 12.56 3.50
CA ALA A 194 -5.58 13.31 4.65
C ALA A 194 -5.02 12.37 5.73
N TYR A 195 -3.79 12.63 6.15
CA TYR A 195 -3.17 12.00 7.31
C TYR A 195 -3.15 13.03 8.43
N SER A 196 -3.96 12.79 9.46
CA SER A 196 -4.04 13.62 10.65
C SER A 196 -3.36 12.89 11.80
N GLU A 197 -2.32 13.52 12.34
CA GLU A 197 -1.72 13.18 13.63
C GLU A 197 -2.01 14.34 14.60
N PRO A 198 -2.03 14.13 15.92
CA PRO A 198 -2.15 15.22 16.89
C PRO A 198 -1.21 16.39 16.57
N GLY A 199 -1.78 17.57 16.26
CA GLY A 199 -1.03 18.79 15.91
C GLY A 199 -0.52 18.90 14.47
N ARG A 200 -0.75 17.90 13.61
CA ARG A 200 -0.24 17.88 12.22
C ARG A 200 -1.25 17.28 11.22
N LEU A 201 -1.53 18.05 10.16
CA LEU A 201 -2.25 17.56 8.98
C LEU A 201 -1.32 17.51 7.77
N ARG A 202 -1.37 16.42 7.01
CA ARG A 202 -0.76 16.27 5.69
C ARG A 202 -1.82 15.83 4.70
N LEU A 203 -1.93 16.53 3.57
CA LEU A 203 -2.77 16.15 2.44
C LEU A 203 -1.87 15.65 1.31
N GLU A 204 -2.18 14.47 0.78
CA GLU A 204 -1.55 13.94 -0.42
C GLU A 204 -2.55 13.78 -1.55
N SER A 205 -2.15 14.16 -2.76
CA SER A 205 -2.93 13.87 -3.97
C SER A 205 -2.86 12.39 -4.34
N ARG A 206 -3.66 12.00 -5.33
CA ARG A 206 -3.65 10.66 -5.93
C ARG A 206 -2.26 10.13 -6.32
N ASN A 207 -1.35 11.01 -6.75
CA ASN A 207 0.01 10.66 -7.17
C ASN A 207 1.04 10.80 -6.03
N LEU A 208 0.59 10.82 -4.77
CA LEU A 208 1.42 10.89 -3.57
C LEU A 208 2.23 12.20 -3.44
N ASN A 209 1.75 13.27 -4.09
CA ASN A 209 2.33 14.61 -3.95
C ASN A 209 1.71 15.32 -2.74
N GLU A 210 2.54 15.92 -1.89
CA GLU A 210 2.02 16.74 -0.80
C GLU A 210 1.38 18.02 -1.34
N ILE A 211 0.11 18.23 -1.01
CA ILE A 211 -0.70 19.38 -1.45
C ILE A 211 -1.16 20.27 -0.28
N THR A 212 -0.80 19.93 0.96
CA THR A 212 -1.18 20.67 2.18
C THR A 212 -0.97 22.19 2.09
N PRO A 213 0.15 22.72 1.55
CA PRO A 213 0.36 24.16 1.46
C PRO A 213 -0.64 24.90 0.57
N ARG A 214 -1.24 24.22 -0.42
CA ARG A 214 -2.17 24.83 -1.39
C ARG A 214 -3.58 25.01 -0.83
N TRP A 215 -3.91 24.27 0.23
CA TRP A 215 -5.23 24.21 0.86
C TRP A 215 -5.15 24.55 2.36
N PRO A 216 -4.66 25.75 2.72
CA PRO A 216 -4.42 26.13 4.11
C PRO A 216 -5.68 26.12 4.98
N GLU A 217 -6.86 26.36 4.40
CA GLU A 217 -8.15 26.35 5.11
C GLU A 217 -8.52 24.95 5.64
N VAL A 218 -8.05 23.87 5.01
CA VAL A 218 -8.32 22.49 5.44
C VAL A 218 -7.49 22.12 6.67
N ARG A 219 -6.40 22.85 6.97
CA ARG A 219 -5.51 22.54 8.12
C ARG A 219 -6.25 22.56 9.46
N ALA A 220 -7.32 23.34 9.58
CA ALA A 220 -8.12 23.40 10.80
C ALA A 220 -8.87 22.09 11.09
N LEU A 221 -9.00 21.16 10.12
CA LEU A 221 -9.52 19.82 10.31
C LEU A 221 -8.77 19.06 11.42
N ASN A 222 -7.46 19.28 11.57
CA ASN A 222 -6.69 18.66 12.63
C ASN A 222 -7.18 19.03 14.03
N ARG A 223 -7.69 20.26 14.22
CA ARG A 223 -8.25 20.69 15.50
C ARG A 223 -9.60 20.05 15.76
N ALA A 224 -10.41 19.82 14.71
CA ALA A 224 -11.67 19.09 14.82
C ALA A 224 -11.44 17.62 15.20
N LEU A 225 -10.34 17.03 14.72
CA LEU A 225 -9.90 15.68 15.11
C LEU A 225 -9.23 15.64 16.49
N SER A 226 -8.82 16.77 17.07
CA SER A 226 -8.26 16.85 18.43
C SER A 226 -7.10 15.86 18.62
N SER A 227 -7.20 14.92 19.56
CA SER A 227 -6.20 13.89 19.82
C SER A 227 -6.28 12.68 18.89
N HIS A 228 -7.30 12.59 18.04
CA HIS A 228 -7.46 11.45 17.15
C HIS A 228 -6.38 11.45 16.06
N SER A 229 -5.80 10.28 15.85
CA SER A 229 -5.00 10.02 14.64
C SER A 229 -5.89 9.36 13.60
N ALA A 230 -5.92 9.88 12.38
CA ALA A 230 -6.86 9.41 11.37
C ALA A 230 -6.29 9.50 9.95
N VAL A 231 -6.68 8.54 9.11
CA VAL A 231 -6.48 8.60 7.67
C VAL A 231 -7.84 8.70 6.98
N LEU A 232 -8.08 9.82 6.32
CA LEU A 232 -9.35 10.15 5.69
C LEU A 232 -9.20 10.15 4.18
N ASP A 233 -10.20 9.59 3.50
CA ASP A 233 -10.31 9.64 2.05
C ASP A 233 -11.42 10.61 1.66
N GLY A 234 -11.08 11.52 0.75
CA GLY A 234 -11.94 12.65 0.40
C GLY A 234 -11.58 13.29 -0.92
N GLU A 235 -12.35 14.31 -1.27
CA GLU A 235 -12.17 15.11 -2.47
C GLU A 235 -12.19 16.59 -2.12
N ILE A 236 -11.23 17.36 -2.64
CA ILE A 236 -11.19 18.81 -2.47
C ILE A 236 -12.01 19.44 -3.59
N VAL A 237 -13.06 20.16 -3.23
CA VAL A 237 -14.09 20.68 -4.14
C VAL A 237 -14.20 22.20 -3.97
N ALA A 238 -14.33 22.92 -5.08
CA ALA A 238 -14.75 24.32 -5.07
C ALA A 238 -16.21 24.41 -5.52
N PHE A 239 -16.99 25.23 -4.84
CA PHE A 239 -18.41 25.45 -5.17
C PHE A 239 -18.61 26.79 -5.89
N ASP A 240 -19.61 26.86 -6.76
CA ASP A 240 -20.11 28.08 -7.37
C ASP A 240 -21.13 28.82 -6.47
N GLY A 241 -21.69 29.92 -6.97
CA GLY A 241 -22.66 30.74 -6.22
C GLY A 241 -24.00 30.04 -5.94
N ASP A 242 -24.31 28.98 -6.69
CA ASP A 242 -25.51 28.16 -6.51
C ASP A 242 -25.22 26.89 -5.67
N GLY A 243 -23.99 26.77 -5.15
CA GLY A 243 -23.55 25.63 -4.35
C GLY A 243 -23.24 24.37 -5.16
N ARG A 244 -23.03 24.49 -6.47
CA ARG A 244 -22.65 23.35 -7.33
C ARG A 244 -21.13 23.19 -7.38
N PRO A 245 -20.62 21.94 -7.39
CA PRO A 245 -19.20 21.66 -7.63
C PRO A 245 -18.73 22.25 -8.97
N SER A 246 -17.55 22.85 -8.98
CA SER A 246 -16.96 23.47 -10.16
C SER A 246 -15.45 23.24 -10.20
N PHE A 247 -15.03 22.29 -11.03
CA PHE A 247 -13.63 22.00 -11.27
C PHE A 247 -12.87 23.21 -11.86
N GLU A 248 -13.51 23.97 -12.75
CA GLU A 248 -12.94 25.20 -13.35
C GLU A 248 -12.51 26.21 -12.28
N ARG A 249 -13.33 26.42 -11.24
CA ARG A 249 -13.00 27.31 -10.12
C ARG A 249 -11.85 26.75 -9.28
N LEU A 250 -11.80 25.43 -9.09
CA LEU A 250 -10.74 24.75 -8.35
C LEU A 250 -9.39 24.86 -9.07
N GLN A 251 -9.38 24.75 -10.40
CA GLN A 251 -8.19 24.82 -11.25
C GLN A 251 -7.39 26.10 -11.07
N GLN A 252 -8.07 27.23 -10.85
CA GLN A 252 -7.44 28.54 -10.61
C GLN A 252 -6.51 28.55 -9.39
N ARG A 253 -6.57 27.52 -8.54
CA ARG A 253 -5.73 27.36 -7.35
C ARG A 253 -4.67 26.27 -7.48
N MET A 254 -4.81 25.32 -8.40
CA MET A 254 -4.01 24.08 -8.42
C MET A 254 -2.50 24.32 -8.61
N HIS A 255 -2.13 25.36 -9.37
CA HIS A 255 -0.73 25.67 -9.71
C HIS A 255 -0.13 26.82 -8.87
N LEU A 256 -0.84 27.32 -7.85
CA LEU A 256 -0.33 28.40 -7.02
C LEU A 256 0.79 27.89 -6.10
N SER A 257 1.96 28.50 -6.20
CA SER A 257 3.15 28.17 -5.40
C SER A 257 3.52 29.25 -4.37
N SER A 258 3.01 30.48 -4.52
CA SER A 258 3.27 31.58 -3.58
C SER A 258 2.27 31.57 -2.42
N ASP A 259 2.76 31.51 -1.18
CA ASP A 259 1.95 31.56 0.04
C ASP A 259 0.99 32.76 0.08
N SER A 260 1.42 33.94 -0.38
CA SER A 260 0.58 35.13 -0.40
C SER A 260 -0.53 35.03 -1.45
N ALA A 261 -0.22 34.46 -2.62
CA ALA A 261 -1.20 34.20 -3.67
C ALA A 261 -2.20 33.13 -3.24
N VAL A 262 -1.74 32.04 -2.61
CA VAL A 262 -2.59 30.98 -2.05
C VAL A 262 -3.54 31.55 -1.01
N ARG A 263 -3.05 32.31 -0.02
CA ARG A 263 -3.90 32.91 1.03
C ARG A 263 -4.92 33.89 0.47
N ARG A 264 -4.56 34.68 -0.55
CA ARG A 264 -5.51 35.59 -1.22
C ARG A 264 -6.59 34.79 -1.93
N ARG A 265 -6.20 33.81 -2.75
CA ARG A 265 -7.14 33.00 -3.54
C ARG A 265 -8.01 32.07 -2.69
N ALA A 266 -7.53 31.61 -1.54
CA ALA A 266 -8.34 30.86 -0.57
C ALA A 266 -9.54 31.67 -0.05
N LYS A 267 -9.44 33.01 0.02
CA LYS A 267 -10.55 33.89 0.39
C LYS A 267 -11.56 34.08 -0.75
N ASP A 268 -11.05 34.25 -1.97
CA ASP A 268 -11.88 34.51 -3.16
C ASP A 268 -12.58 33.24 -3.68
N LEU A 269 -11.91 32.09 -3.53
CA LEU A 269 -12.30 30.79 -4.07
C LEU A 269 -12.11 29.71 -3.00
N PRO A 270 -12.91 29.70 -1.92
CA PRO A 270 -12.78 28.73 -0.85
C PRO A 270 -12.99 27.31 -1.38
N ALA A 271 -12.19 26.37 -0.87
CA ALA A 271 -12.33 24.95 -1.16
C ALA A 271 -12.78 24.19 0.08
N VAL A 272 -13.53 23.13 -0.14
CA VAL A 272 -14.06 22.25 0.90
C VAL A 272 -13.52 20.85 0.68
N TYR A 273 -12.99 20.23 1.73
CA TYR A 273 -12.60 18.84 1.70
C TYR A 273 -13.80 17.95 2.07
N VAL A 274 -14.34 17.27 1.06
CA VAL A 274 -15.50 16.40 1.19
C VAL A 274 -15.04 14.98 1.56
N LEU A 275 -15.36 14.56 2.77
CA LEU A 275 -14.92 13.33 3.42
C LEU A 275 -15.93 12.21 3.19
N PHE A 276 -15.53 11.11 2.54
CA PHE A 276 -16.45 10.00 2.27
C PHE A 276 -15.93 8.62 2.69
N ASP A 277 -14.74 8.51 3.28
CA ASP A 277 -14.27 7.25 3.89
C ASP A 277 -13.24 7.51 5.01
N LEU A 278 -13.17 6.59 5.97
CA LEU A 278 -12.21 6.60 7.08
C LEU A 278 -11.43 5.28 7.04
N LEU A 279 -10.12 5.39 6.82
CA LEU A 279 -9.25 4.25 6.51
C LEU A 279 -8.45 3.77 7.71
N HIS A 280 -8.17 4.66 8.65
CA HIS A 280 -7.45 4.36 9.89
C HIS A 280 -7.90 5.34 10.98
N LEU A 281 -8.05 4.87 12.21
CA LEU A 281 -8.42 5.69 13.37
C LEU A 281 -7.72 5.14 14.63
N ASP A 282 -7.00 6.01 15.34
CA ASP A 282 -6.39 5.77 16.66
C ASP A 282 -5.52 4.51 16.76
N GLY A 283 -4.84 4.20 15.67
CA GLY A 283 -4.00 3.03 15.60
C GLY A 283 -4.72 1.79 15.06
N HIS A 284 -5.95 1.87 14.58
CA HIS A 284 -6.61 0.73 13.95
C HIS A 284 -6.84 0.97 12.46
N SER A 285 -6.37 0.04 11.63
CA SER A 285 -6.76 -0.01 10.22
C SER A 285 -8.24 -0.37 10.10
N LEU A 286 -9.01 0.50 9.45
CA LEU A 286 -10.42 0.26 9.17
C LEU A 286 -10.64 -0.29 7.77
N MET A 287 -9.62 -0.28 6.90
CA MET A 287 -9.73 -0.67 5.48
C MET A 287 -10.31 -2.08 5.26
N GLY A 288 -10.12 -3.00 6.22
CA GLY A 288 -10.69 -4.35 6.16
C GLY A 288 -12.17 -4.45 6.51
N LEU A 289 -12.73 -3.45 7.19
CA LEU A 289 -14.14 -3.42 7.62
C LEU A 289 -15.06 -3.16 6.42
N PRO A 290 -16.34 -3.59 6.48
CA PRO A 290 -17.39 -3.14 5.57
C PRO A 290 -17.44 -1.61 5.42
N TYR A 291 -17.75 -1.13 4.21
CA TYR A 291 -17.90 0.30 3.93
C TYR A 291 -18.89 0.98 4.89
N VAL A 292 -20.00 0.33 5.22
CA VAL A 292 -20.98 0.87 6.17
C VAL A 292 -20.39 1.16 7.56
N GLU A 293 -19.60 0.24 8.11
CA GLU A 293 -18.97 0.42 9.42
C GLU A 293 -17.94 1.55 9.42
N ARG A 294 -17.16 1.67 8.33
CA ARG A 294 -16.22 2.79 8.18
C ARG A 294 -16.94 4.13 8.12
N ARG A 295 -18.10 4.18 7.46
CA ARG A 295 -18.92 5.40 7.38
C ARG A 295 -19.60 5.76 8.68
N GLU A 296 -20.03 4.77 9.45
CA GLU A 296 -20.59 5.01 10.78
C GLU A 296 -19.53 5.63 11.70
N ARG A 297 -18.32 5.05 11.75
CA ARG A 297 -17.20 5.62 12.51
C ARG A 297 -16.80 7.01 12.03
N LEU A 298 -16.78 7.25 10.71
CA LEU A 298 -16.54 8.59 10.16
C LEU A 298 -17.60 9.60 10.60
N ARG A 299 -18.87 9.18 10.68
CA ARG A 299 -19.98 10.02 11.14
C ARG A 299 -19.86 10.37 12.62
N GLU A 300 -19.41 9.42 13.45
CA GLU A 300 -19.20 9.61 14.88
C GLU A 300 -18.14 10.67 15.20
N LEU A 301 -17.20 10.93 14.28
CA LEU A 301 -16.21 12.01 14.41
C LEU A 301 -16.82 13.41 14.20
N ASP A 302 -18.07 13.51 13.74
CA ASP A 302 -18.82 14.76 13.48
C ASP A 302 -18.01 15.83 12.74
N LEU A 303 -17.32 15.41 11.67
CA LEU A 303 -16.43 16.28 10.90
C LEU A 303 -17.23 17.15 9.94
N ASN A 304 -17.79 18.24 10.46
CA ASN A 304 -18.54 19.25 9.73
C ASN A 304 -18.02 20.65 10.10
N GLY A 305 -17.34 21.32 9.16
CA GLY A 305 -16.69 22.60 9.41
C GLY A 305 -16.69 23.53 8.21
N PRO A 306 -16.08 24.74 8.34
CA PRO A 306 -16.12 25.75 7.30
C PRO A 306 -15.43 25.35 5.98
N ALA A 307 -14.47 24.42 6.05
CA ALA A 307 -13.66 23.97 4.91
C ALA A 307 -13.61 22.44 4.76
N TRP A 308 -14.49 21.70 5.45
CA TRP A 308 -14.64 20.25 5.30
C TRP A 308 -16.07 19.82 5.62
N LEU A 309 -16.53 18.76 4.99
CA LEU A 309 -17.89 18.24 5.15
C LEU A 309 -17.87 16.72 5.06
N THR A 310 -18.65 16.06 5.90
CA THR A 310 -18.93 14.62 5.79
C THR A 310 -20.36 14.43 5.26
N PRO A 311 -20.57 14.35 3.93
CA PRO A 311 -21.90 14.13 3.37
C PRO A 311 -22.47 12.79 3.83
N GLU A 312 -23.78 12.63 3.83
CA GLU A 312 -24.42 11.33 4.04
C GLU A 312 -24.32 10.43 2.80
N TYR A 313 -24.56 9.14 2.98
CA TYR A 313 -24.80 8.20 1.89
C TYR A 313 -26.25 7.73 1.95
N HIS A 314 -26.82 7.35 0.81
CA HIS A 314 -28.15 6.77 0.72
C HIS A 314 -28.05 5.26 0.46
N ALA A 315 -28.56 4.43 1.38
CA ALA A 315 -28.72 3.01 1.11
C ALA A 315 -29.95 2.80 0.21
N GLY A 316 -29.75 2.19 -0.95
CA GLY A 316 -30.81 2.09 -1.95
C GLY A 316 -31.22 3.43 -2.57
N SER A 317 -32.32 3.41 -3.32
CA SER A 317 -32.88 4.53 -4.08
C SER A 317 -31.91 5.21 -5.04
N GLY A 318 -30.93 4.48 -5.58
CA GLY A 318 -29.92 5.03 -6.48
C GLY A 318 -30.50 5.74 -7.70
N ALA A 319 -31.64 5.27 -8.21
CA ALA A 319 -32.34 5.90 -9.33
C ALA A 319 -32.89 7.30 -8.99
N ALA A 320 -33.43 7.48 -7.78
CA ALA A 320 -33.92 8.76 -7.30
C ALA A 320 -32.78 9.75 -7.09
N LEU A 321 -31.66 9.30 -6.50
CA LEU A 321 -30.47 10.14 -6.34
C LEU A 321 -29.86 10.52 -7.70
N LEU A 322 -29.80 9.59 -8.65
CA LEU A 322 -29.34 9.87 -10.01
C LEU A 322 -30.24 10.92 -10.69
N ALA A 323 -31.57 10.79 -10.60
CA ALA A 323 -32.51 11.78 -11.14
C ALA A 323 -32.32 13.17 -10.50
N ALA A 324 -32.25 13.24 -9.17
CA ALA A 324 -32.01 14.49 -8.44
C ALA A 324 -30.66 15.12 -8.80
N SER A 325 -29.61 14.31 -8.95
CA SER A 325 -28.30 14.80 -9.39
C SER A 325 -28.36 15.41 -10.79
N ARG A 326 -29.17 14.84 -11.70
CA ARG A 326 -29.39 15.37 -13.05
C ARG A 326 -30.14 16.70 -13.04
N GLU A 327 -31.21 16.82 -12.26
CA GLU A 327 -31.98 18.06 -12.11
C GLU A 327 -31.14 19.21 -11.57
N ARG A 328 -30.18 18.89 -10.70
CA ARG A 328 -29.24 19.87 -10.13
C ARG A 328 -28.01 20.13 -10.99
N GLY A 329 -27.87 19.47 -12.14
CA GLY A 329 -26.73 19.63 -13.05
C GLY A 329 -25.41 19.08 -12.48
N LEU A 330 -25.48 18.09 -11.59
CA LEU A 330 -24.31 17.42 -11.01
C LEU A 330 -23.78 16.32 -11.94
N GLU A 331 -22.49 16.00 -11.81
CA GLU A 331 -21.81 15.05 -12.71
C GLU A 331 -22.43 13.65 -12.67
N GLY A 332 -22.91 13.21 -11.51
CA GLY A 332 -23.53 11.91 -11.32
C GLY A 332 -23.48 11.46 -9.88
N ILE A 333 -23.45 10.14 -9.69
CA ILE A 333 -23.37 9.48 -8.39
C ILE A 333 -22.25 8.44 -8.37
N VAL A 334 -21.78 8.11 -7.18
CA VAL A 334 -20.91 6.97 -6.93
C VAL A 334 -21.70 5.95 -6.11
N ALA A 335 -21.75 4.70 -6.56
CA ALA A 335 -22.30 3.58 -5.81
C ALA A 335 -21.16 2.76 -5.22
N LYS A 336 -21.24 2.47 -3.91
CA LYS A 336 -20.27 1.68 -3.16
C LYS A 336 -20.99 0.49 -2.52
N ARG A 337 -20.51 -0.74 -2.72
CA ARG A 337 -21.12 -1.93 -2.07
C ARG A 337 -21.01 -1.80 -0.56
N LEU A 338 -22.13 -1.93 0.16
CA LEU A 338 -22.22 -1.71 1.61
C LEU A 338 -21.21 -2.55 2.40
N ARG A 339 -20.98 -3.79 1.96
CA ARG A 339 -20.11 -4.77 2.62
C ARG A 339 -18.69 -4.83 2.05
N SER A 340 -18.31 -3.88 1.19
CA SER A 340 -16.99 -3.91 0.55
C SER A 340 -15.87 -3.39 1.46
N PRO A 341 -14.71 -4.07 1.49
CA PRO A 341 -13.51 -3.50 2.09
C PRO A 341 -12.96 -2.38 1.20
N TYR A 342 -12.08 -1.56 1.77
CA TYR A 342 -11.29 -0.59 1.03
C TYR A 342 -10.05 -1.28 0.45
N GLU A 343 -9.80 -1.12 -0.85
CA GLU A 343 -8.69 -1.77 -1.57
C GLU A 343 -7.75 -0.72 -2.17
N PRO A 344 -6.71 -0.25 -1.43
CA PRO A 344 -5.82 0.80 -1.90
C PRO A 344 -5.22 0.48 -3.28
N GLY A 345 -5.24 1.46 -4.17
CA GLY A 345 -4.68 1.39 -5.53
C GLY A 345 -5.42 0.47 -6.51
N ARG A 346 -6.42 -0.32 -6.06
CA ARG A 346 -7.18 -1.19 -6.98
C ARG A 346 -8.30 -0.42 -7.65
N ARG A 347 -8.53 -0.74 -8.93
CA ARG A 347 -9.74 -0.34 -9.66
C ARG A 347 -10.84 -1.38 -9.48
N SER A 348 -11.66 -1.18 -8.46
CA SER A 348 -12.61 -2.16 -7.96
C SER A 348 -13.97 -2.09 -8.67
N THR A 349 -14.68 -3.21 -8.72
CA THR A 349 -16.11 -3.26 -9.10
C THR A 349 -17.02 -2.95 -7.92
N SER A 350 -16.49 -2.90 -6.70
CA SER A 350 -17.24 -2.55 -5.50
C SER A 350 -17.52 -1.06 -5.40
N TRP A 351 -16.82 -0.23 -6.18
CA TRP A 351 -17.06 1.20 -6.34
C TRP A 351 -17.30 1.48 -7.81
N ILE A 352 -18.49 1.95 -8.15
CA ILE A 352 -18.85 2.31 -9.51
C ILE A 352 -19.31 3.77 -9.57
N LYS A 353 -18.97 4.45 -10.66
CA LYS A 353 -19.44 5.80 -10.96
C LYS A 353 -20.51 5.70 -12.04
N VAL A 354 -21.63 6.36 -11.81
CA VAL A 354 -22.77 6.47 -12.72
C VAL A 354 -22.90 7.94 -13.09
N LYS A 355 -22.54 8.29 -14.33
CA LYS A 355 -22.46 9.70 -14.77
C LYS A 355 -23.76 10.14 -15.46
N ASN A 356 -24.20 11.37 -15.20
CA ASN A 356 -25.30 12.03 -15.93
C ASN A 356 -24.85 12.59 -17.27
N THR A 357 -23.62 13.08 -17.32
CA THR A 357 -23.00 13.70 -18.49
C THR A 357 -21.74 12.93 -18.87
N ARG A 358 -21.46 12.84 -20.16
CA ARG A 358 -20.24 12.17 -20.63
C ARG A 358 -19.07 13.14 -20.52
N ARG A 359 -18.34 13.03 -19.41
CA ARG A 359 -17.04 13.67 -19.21
C ARG A 359 -15.93 12.63 -19.21
N GLN A 360 -14.80 12.96 -19.83
CA GLN A 360 -13.63 12.09 -19.87
C GLN A 360 -12.35 12.93 -19.92
N GLU A 361 -11.29 12.41 -19.32
CA GLU A 361 -9.95 12.94 -19.49
C GLU A 361 -9.37 12.55 -20.87
N ILE A 362 -8.68 13.48 -21.51
CA ILE A 362 -8.01 13.33 -22.81
C ILE A 362 -6.58 13.80 -22.72
N VAL A 363 -5.70 13.19 -23.50
CA VAL A 363 -4.33 13.64 -23.67
C VAL A 363 -4.27 14.67 -24.79
N ILE A 364 -3.62 15.81 -24.54
CA ILE A 364 -3.39 16.84 -25.55
C ILE A 364 -2.16 16.43 -26.37
N GLY A 365 -2.37 16.13 -27.66
CA GLY A 365 -1.28 15.82 -28.61
C GLY A 365 -1.02 16.90 -29.64
N GLY A 366 -1.74 18.03 -29.56
CA GLY A 366 -1.54 19.18 -30.43
C GLY A 366 -2.64 20.23 -30.31
N TRP A 367 -2.57 21.24 -31.16
CA TRP A 367 -3.58 22.29 -31.26
C TRP A 367 -3.71 22.81 -32.70
N LEU A 368 -4.85 23.44 -33.00
CA LEU A 368 -5.16 24.06 -34.28
C LEU A 368 -5.29 25.58 -34.10
N PRO A 369 -4.70 26.40 -34.99
CA PRO A 369 -4.87 27.85 -34.96
C PRO A 369 -6.33 28.29 -35.16
N GLY A 370 -6.73 29.39 -34.53
CA GLY A 370 -8.03 30.02 -34.74
C GLY A 370 -8.19 30.61 -36.15
N GLN A 371 -9.42 30.98 -36.49
CA GLN A 371 -9.71 31.68 -37.77
C GLN A 371 -9.77 33.21 -37.58
N GLY A 372 -9.58 33.93 -38.69
CA GLY A 372 -9.68 35.39 -38.73
C GLY A 372 -8.71 36.10 -37.78
N ARG A 373 -9.23 36.94 -36.87
CA ARG A 373 -8.45 37.70 -35.88
C ARG A 373 -7.79 36.82 -34.80
N ARG A 374 -8.09 35.51 -34.75
CA ARG A 374 -7.54 34.55 -33.76
C ARG A 374 -6.49 33.60 -34.36
N ARG A 375 -5.92 33.92 -35.53
CA ARG A 375 -4.92 33.07 -36.22
C ARG A 375 -3.66 32.79 -35.40
N GLU A 376 -3.32 33.67 -34.47
CA GLU A 376 -2.15 33.51 -33.58
C GLU A 376 -2.51 32.87 -32.23
N ARG A 377 -3.73 32.33 -32.09
CA ARG A 377 -4.22 31.73 -30.84
C ARG A 377 -4.75 30.32 -31.06
N ILE A 378 -4.86 29.56 -29.97
CA ILE A 378 -5.49 28.24 -29.97
C ILE A 378 -6.96 28.39 -30.38
N GLY A 379 -7.32 27.77 -31.50
CA GLY A 379 -8.68 27.64 -31.99
C GLY A 379 -9.33 26.32 -31.59
N ALA A 380 -8.55 25.24 -31.47
CA ALA A 380 -8.98 23.96 -30.92
C ALA A 380 -7.80 23.14 -30.41
N LEU A 381 -8.01 22.30 -29.39
CA LEU A 381 -7.07 21.25 -29.00
C LEU A 381 -7.27 19.99 -29.86
N VAL A 382 -6.17 19.27 -30.10
CA VAL A 382 -6.15 17.96 -30.75
C VAL A 382 -5.99 16.91 -29.65
N ALA A 383 -7.06 16.14 -29.43
CA ALA A 383 -7.22 15.25 -28.30
C ALA A 383 -6.93 13.78 -28.66
N GLY A 384 -6.46 13.00 -27.68
CA GLY A 384 -6.38 11.55 -27.77
C GLY A 384 -6.56 10.81 -26.46
N TYR A 385 -6.45 9.49 -26.54
CA TYR A 385 -6.39 8.56 -25.42
C TYR A 385 -5.46 7.40 -25.77
N TYR A 386 -4.87 6.77 -24.76
CA TYR A 386 -4.08 5.56 -24.96
C TYR A 386 -4.98 4.33 -25.09
N ASP A 387 -4.68 3.49 -26.07
CA ASP A 387 -5.35 2.22 -26.32
C ASP A 387 -4.53 1.09 -25.72
N GLU A 388 -5.17 0.17 -24.97
CA GLU A 388 -4.49 -0.97 -24.32
C GLU A 388 -4.17 -2.11 -25.29
N ALA A 389 -4.23 -1.86 -26.61
CA ALA A 389 -4.03 -2.88 -27.62
C ALA A 389 -2.54 -3.24 -27.81
N ALA A 390 -2.19 -4.45 -27.35
CA ALA A 390 -1.16 -5.38 -27.84
C ALA A 390 0.09 -4.75 -28.51
N GLY A 391 1.05 -4.31 -27.70
CA GLY A 391 2.38 -3.88 -28.13
C GLY A 391 3.21 -3.29 -26.98
N ASP A 392 4.53 -3.22 -27.14
CA ASP A 392 5.51 -2.82 -26.10
C ASP A 392 5.38 -1.37 -25.59
N GLU A 393 4.62 -0.50 -26.27
CA GLU A 393 4.23 0.82 -25.74
C GLU A 393 2.76 1.15 -26.04
N PRO A 394 2.01 1.76 -25.08
CA PRO A 394 0.64 2.16 -25.31
C PRO A 394 0.57 3.23 -26.41
N LEU A 395 -0.26 2.99 -27.42
CA LEU A 395 -0.38 3.86 -28.58
C LEU A 395 -1.42 4.96 -28.33
N LEU A 396 -1.05 6.23 -28.54
CA LEU A 396 -1.97 7.36 -28.42
C LEU A 396 -2.90 7.43 -29.65
N ARG A 397 -4.19 7.14 -29.48
CA ARG A 397 -5.22 7.23 -30.51
C ARG A 397 -5.81 8.63 -30.59
N PHE A 398 -6.04 9.12 -31.80
CA PHE A 398 -6.72 10.39 -32.02
C PHE A 398 -8.21 10.28 -31.65
N ALA A 399 -8.67 11.18 -30.78
CA ALA A 399 -10.02 11.21 -30.23
C ALA A 399 -10.88 12.37 -30.75
N GLY A 400 -10.31 13.30 -31.52
CA GLY A 400 -11.05 14.43 -32.11
C GLY A 400 -10.49 15.79 -31.72
N LYS A 401 -11.25 16.84 -32.05
CA LYS A 401 -10.89 18.24 -31.79
C LYS A 401 -11.80 18.86 -30.74
N VAL A 402 -11.23 19.67 -29.85
CA VAL A 402 -11.96 20.38 -28.78
C VAL A 402 -11.85 21.87 -29.05
N GLY A 403 -12.94 22.50 -29.52
CA GLY A 403 -12.93 23.88 -30.03
C GLY A 403 -13.70 24.89 -29.18
N THR A 404 -14.35 24.45 -28.11
CA THR A 404 -15.22 25.26 -27.25
C THR A 404 -14.89 24.99 -25.78
N GLY A 405 -15.37 25.85 -24.87
CA GLY A 405 -15.17 25.68 -23.42
C GLY A 405 -13.92 26.35 -22.84
N PHE A 406 -13.18 27.11 -23.65
CA PHE A 406 -12.04 27.89 -23.18
C PHE A 406 -12.47 29.27 -22.69
N ASP A 407 -11.96 29.69 -21.54
CA ASP A 407 -11.91 31.09 -21.15
C ASP A 407 -10.57 31.72 -21.57
N GLU A 408 -10.43 33.03 -21.40
CA GLU A 408 -9.23 33.76 -21.82
C GLU A 408 -7.98 33.33 -21.04
N ALA A 409 -8.14 33.00 -19.75
CA ALA A 409 -7.03 32.56 -18.90
C ALA A 409 -6.51 31.17 -19.33
N ALA A 410 -7.41 30.22 -19.60
CA ALA A 410 -7.06 28.90 -20.09
C ALA A 410 -6.36 28.96 -21.45
N LEU A 411 -6.81 29.83 -22.37
CA LEU A 411 -6.13 29.99 -23.66
C LEU A 411 -4.69 30.48 -23.51
N VAL A 412 -4.44 31.43 -22.60
CA VAL A 412 -3.10 31.95 -22.32
C VAL A 412 -2.22 30.85 -21.71
N GLU A 413 -2.74 30.11 -20.74
CA GLU A 413 -1.97 29.07 -20.07
C GLU A 413 -1.68 27.87 -20.98
N LEU A 414 -2.67 27.41 -21.75
CA LEU A 414 -2.49 26.36 -22.75
C LEU A 414 -1.48 26.79 -23.82
N ALA A 415 -1.52 28.04 -24.29
CA ALA A 415 -0.53 28.53 -25.25
C ALA A 415 0.90 28.48 -24.68
N ARG A 416 1.07 28.87 -23.41
CA ARG A 416 2.36 28.82 -22.72
C ARG A 416 2.88 27.40 -22.56
N LEU A 417 2.04 26.46 -22.12
CA LEU A 417 2.42 25.06 -21.90
C LEU A 417 2.73 24.36 -23.21
N LEU A 418 1.85 24.50 -24.21
CA LEU A 418 1.97 23.79 -25.48
C LEU A 418 3.12 24.29 -26.35
N ALA A 419 3.48 25.57 -26.27
CA ALA A 419 4.65 26.11 -26.97
C ALA A 419 5.97 25.47 -26.51
N ALA A 420 6.07 25.04 -25.24
CA ALA A 420 7.27 24.41 -24.69
C ALA A 420 7.43 22.94 -25.09
N ASP A 421 6.34 22.31 -25.52
CA ASP A 421 6.29 20.88 -25.86
C ASP A 421 6.13 20.64 -27.37
N GLU A 422 6.31 21.66 -28.22
CA GLU A 422 6.16 21.51 -29.67
C GLU A 422 7.08 20.43 -30.25
N ARG A 423 6.54 19.64 -31.18
CA ARG A 423 7.26 18.57 -31.87
C ARG A 423 6.94 18.55 -33.36
N ALA A 424 7.86 18.01 -34.15
CA ALA A 424 7.77 18.02 -35.61
C ALA A 424 6.76 17.00 -36.17
N THR A 425 6.53 15.88 -35.47
CA THR A 425 5.73 14.75 -35.96
C THR A 425 4.51 14.52 -35.08
N SER A 426 3.44 13.96 -35.67
CA SER A 426 2.23 13.64 -34.91
C SER A 426 2.52 12.59 -33.84
N PRO A 427 2.07 12.78 -32.59
CA PRO A 427 2.16 11.75 -31.56
C PRO A 427 1.07 10.68 -31.70
N PHE A 428 0.09 10.87 -32.61
CA PHE A 428 -1.05 9.97 -32.75
C PHE A 428 -0.76 8.79 -33.66
N SER A 429 -1.21 7.61 -33.24
CA SER A 429 -1.11 6.36 -33.97
C SER A 429 -2.42 5.99 -34.66
N GLY A 430 -2.34 5.52 -35.90
CA GLY A 430 -3.50 5.24 -36.73
C GLY A 430 -4.05 6.51 -37.37
N ARG A 431 -5.34 6.81 -37.15
CA ARG A 431 -6.02 7.98 -37.75
C ARG A 431 -5.30 9.27 -37.35
N GLN A 432 -4.91 10.04 -38.37
CA GLN A 432 -4.22 11.31 -38.17
C GLN A 432 -5.20 12.49 -38.00
N PRO A 433 -4.84 13.50 -37.19
CA PRO A 433 -5.63 14.71 -37.04
C PRO A 433 -5.61 15.57 -38.33
N PRO A 434 -6.50 16.58 -38.45
CA PRO A 434 -6.59 17.44 -39.63
C PRO A 434 -5.28 18.18 -39.95
N LYS A 435 -5.05 18.44 -41.25
CA LYS A 435 -3.90 19.25 -41.70
C LYS A 435 -3.93 20.64 -41.07
N GLY A 436 -2.74 21.15 -40.71
CA GLY A 436 -2.57 22.45 -40.06
C GLY A 436 -2.53 22.42 -38.53
N ALA A 437 -2.55 21.23 -37.92
CA ALA A 437 -2.29 21.06 -36.49
C ALA A 437 -0.81 21.27 -36.16
N VAL A 438 -0.54 21.98 -35.07
CA VAL A 438 0.77 22.03 -34.41
C VAL A 438 0.81 20.90 -33.38
N PHE A 439 1.80 20.02 -33.48
CA PHE A 439 1.90 18.84 -32.61
C PHE A 439 2.70 19.16 -31.36
N VAL A 440 2.32 18.55 -30.24
CA VAL A 440 3.05 18.67 -28.97
C VAL A 440 3.34 17.30 -28.37
N GLU A 441 4.31 17.23 -27.47
CA GLU A 441 4.53 16.05 -26.63
C GLU A 441 3.28 15.77 -25.78
N PRO A 442 2.82 14.50 -25.70
CA PRO A 442 1.57 14.12 -25.04
C PRO A 442 1.70 14.09 -23.51
N ARG A 443 2.05 15.23 -22.92
CA ARG A 443 2.35 15.39 -21.49
C ARG A 443 1.20 15.98 -20.68
N HIS A 444 0.26 16.64 -21.35
CA HIS A 444 -0.83 17.36 -20.70
C HIS A 444 -2.13 16.58 -20.82
N VAL A 445 -2.85 16.45 -19.71
CA VAL A 445 -4.19 15.86 -19.65
C VAL A 445 -5.20 16.98 -19.47
N ALA A 446 -6.33 16.91 -20.16
CA ALA A 446 -7.46 17.80 -19.95
C ALA A 446 -8.74 17.01 -19.75
N GLU A 447 -9.69 17.56 -19.03
CA GLU A 447 -11.05 17.05 -18.98
C GLU A 447 -11.91 17.72 -20.08
N VAL A 448 -12.72 16.90 -20.73
CA VAL A 448 -13.71 17.35 -21.71
C VAL A 448 -15.08 16.76 -21.43
N GLU A 449 -16.10 17.56 -21.65
CA GLU A 449 -17.50 17.13 -21.69
C GLU A 449 -17.94 17.00 -23.14
N PHE A 450 -18.65 15.94 -23.49
CA PHE A 450 -19.02 15.62 -24.86
C PHE A 450 -20.38 14.94 -24.93
N THR A 451 -20.99 14.89 -26.12
CA THR A 451 -22.31 14.29 -26.31
C THR A 451 -22.24 12.77 -26.43
N GLU A 452 -21.33 12.27 -27.25
CA GLU A 452 -21.15 10.83 -27.46
C GLU A 452 -19.81 10.48 -28.10
N TRP A 453 -19.42 9.21 -27.97
CA TRP A 453 -18.39 8.60 -28.79
C TRP A 453 -18.98 8.10 -30.10
N THR A 454 -18.37 8.43 -31.23
CA THR A 454 -18.72 7.82 -32.52
C THR A 454 -18.25 6.36 -32.57
N ALA A 455 -18.80 5.57 -33.50
CA ALA A 455 -18.34 4.19 -33.77
C ALA A 455 -16.84 4.13 -34.12
N GLU A 456 -16.31 5.21 -34.70
CA GLU A 456 -14.90 5.39 -35.06
C GLU A 456 -14.01 5.82 -33.88
N GLY A 457 -14.57 5.91 -32.66
CA GLY A 457 -13.84 6.29 -31.46
C GLY A 457 -13.47 7.78 -31.38
N LEU A 458 -14.30 8.67 -31.93
CA LEU A 458 -14.13 10.12 -31.83
C LEU A 458 -15.17 10.77 -30.90
N LEU A 459 -14.79 11.87 -30.25
CA LEU A 459 -15.65 12.70 -29.43
C LEU A 459 -16.57 13.56 -30.31
N ARG A 460 -17.88 13.54 -30.03
CA ARG A 460 -18.86 14.43 -30.64
C ARG A 460 -19.18 15.62 -29.73
N HIS A 461 -19.09 16.83 -30.30
CA HIS A 461 -19.28 18.12 -29.61
C HIS A 461 -18.51 18.27 -28.28
N PRO A 462 -17.20 17.95 -28.22
CA PRO A 462 -16.45 18.11 -26.99
C PRO A 462 -16.22 19.58 -26.64
N SER A 463 -16.36 19.89 -25.35
CA SER A 463 -16.06 21.17 -24.75
C SER A 463 -15.02 20.99 -23.64
N TYR A 464 -13.99 21.82 -23.64
CA TYR A 464 -12.94 21.85 -22.62
C TYR A 464 -13.53 22.23 -21.26
N LYS A 465 -13.03 21.61 -20.18
CA LYS A 465 -13.41 21.89 -18.79
C LYS A 465 -12.23 22.26 -17.90
N GLY A 466 -11.02 21.78 -18.19
CA GLY A 466 -9.81 22.12 -17.44
C GLY A 466 -8.65 21.16 -17.70
N LEU A 467 -7.44 21.52 -17.29
CA LEU A 467 -6.25 20.65 -17.20
C LEU A 467 -6.27 19.71 -15.97
N HIS A 468 -5.63 18.55 -16.07
CA HIS A 468 -5.35 17.62 -14.98
C HIS A 468 -3.84 17.41 -14.84
N ASP A 469 -3.27 17.89 -13.73
CA ASP A 469 -1.85 17.67 -13.38
C ASP A 469 -1.64 16.42 -12.53
N ASP A 470 -2.71 15.93 -11.90
CA ASP A 470 -2.72 14.82 -10.98
C ASP A 470 -3.00 13.48 -11.66
N LYS A 471 -3.03 13.44 -12.99
CA LYS A 471 -3.21 12.21 -13.77
C LYS A 471 -2.09 12.02 -14.80
N PRO A 472 -1.33 10.92 -14.74
CA PRO A 472 -0.34 10.62 -15.77
C PRO A 472 -1.03 10.44 -17.15
N PRO A 473 -0.52 11.04 -18.24
CA PRO A 473 -1.12 10.92 -19.57
C PRO A 473 -1.31 9.47 -20.02
N ARG A 474 -0.35 8.57 -19.71
CA ARG A 474 -0.43 7.15 -20.07
C ARG A 474 -1.59 6.40 -19.39
N GLU A 475 -2.16 6.92 -18.30
CA GLU A 475 -3.35 6.36 -17.64
C GLU A 475 -4.67 6.83 -18.27
N VAL A 476 -4.62 7.74 -19.24
CA VAL A 476 -5.78 8.26 -19.94
C VAL A 476 -6.18 7.30 -21.05
N VAL A 477 -6.98 6.29 -20.69
CA VAL A 477 -7.60 5.34 -21.60
C VAL A 477 -9.05 5.71 -21.88
N ARG A 478 -9.61 5.24 -23.00
CA ARG A 478 -11.04 5.44 -23.30
C ARG A 478 -11.90 4.71 -22.27
N GLU A 479 -12.75 5.44 -21.55
CA GLU A 479 -13.70 4.82 -20.64
C GLU A 479 -14.74 4.04 -21.45
N ARG A 480 -14.85 2.73 -21.21
CA ARG A 480 -15.92 1.88 -21.76
C ARG A 480 -16.90 1.59 -20.64
N GLU A 481 -18.19 1.78 -20.91
CA GLU A 481 -19.24 1.29 -20.02
C GLU A 481 -19.10 -0.25 -19.96
N LEU A 482 -18.97 -0.80 -18.76
CA LEU A 482 -19.17 -2.24 -18.58
C LEU A 482 -20.63 -2.53 -18.96
N GLU A 483 -20.85 -3.37 -19.98
CA GLU A 483 -22.15 -3.99 -20.19
C GLU A 483 -22.58 -4.62 -18.87
N ALA A 484 -23.83 -4.35 -18.49
CA ALA A 484 -24.34 -4.58 -17.14
C ALA A 484 -23.95 -5.97 -16.64
N LEU A 485 -23.41 -6.03 -15.42
CA LEU A 485 -23.15 -7.26 -14.70
C LEU A 485 -24.47 -8.04 -14.64
N ALA A 486 -24.64 -9.01 -15.54
CA ALA A 486 -25.66 -10.01 -15.41
C ALA A 486 -25.33 -10.79 -14.14
N GLU A 487 -26.13 -10.59 -13.10
CA GLU A 487 -26.10 -11.43 -11.92
C GLU A 487 -26.35 -12.89 -12.34
N PRO A 488 -25.70 -13.87 -11.70
CA PRO A 488 -26.04 -15.26 -11.91
C PRO A 488 -27.44 -15.49 -11.33
N ALA A 489 -28.43 -15.51 -12.22
CA ALA A 489 -29.75 -16.03 -11.90
C ALA A 489 -29.59 -17.49 -11.45
N VAL A 490 -30.24 -17.79 -10.33
CA VAL A 490 -30.41 -19.11 -9.73
C VAL A 490 -30.69 -20.15 -10.83
N ALA A 491 -29.72 -21.03 -11.08
CA ALA A 491 -29.90 -22.16 -11.98
C ALA A 491 -30.66 -23.26 -11.24
N GLU A 492 -31.99 -23.20 -11.34
CA GLU A 492 -32.79 -24.41 -11.29
C GLU A 492 -32.38 -25.34 -12.45
N THR A 493 -32.37 -26.61 -12.11
CA THR A 493 -32.06 -27.77 -12.95
C THR A 493 -32.71 -27.72 -14.33
N GLY A 494 -31.90 -27.80 -15.38
CA GLY A 494 -32.39 -27.96 -16.75
C GLY A 494 -31.25 -28.31 -17.69
N GLU A 495 -31.04 -29.60 -17.92
CA GLU A 495 -30.14 -30.15 -18.93
C GLU A 495 -30.38 -29.51 -20.30
N ARG A 496 -29.32 -28.98 -20.92
CA ARG A 496 -29.14 -28.99 -22.37
C ARG A 496 -27.66 -28.85 -22.72
N ALA A 497 -27.11 -29.93 -23.24
CA ALA A 497 -25.78 -30.01 -23.82
C ALA A 497 -25.67 -29.16 -25.10
N SER A 498 -24.56 -28.45 -25.24
CA SER A 498 -23.96 -28.11 -26.52
C SER A 498 -22.44 -28.21 -26.37
N SER A 499 -21.90 -29.27 -26.96
CA SER A 499 -20.53 -29.74 -26.91
C SER A 499 -19.65 -29.05 -27.95
N GLU A 500 -18.64 -28.30 -27.51
CA GLU A 500 -17.32 -28.35 -28.14
C GLU A 500 -16.42 -29.21 -27.25
N PRO A 501 -15.60 -30.13 -27.79
CA PRO A 501 -14.75 -30.96 -26.96
C PRO A 501 -13.65 -30.09 -26.32
N ALA A 502 -13.56 -30.13 -24.98
CA ALA A 502 -12.45 -29.52 -24.28
C ALA A 502 -11.14 -30.13 -24.78
N LEU A 503 -10.22 -29.31 -25.29
CA LEU A 503 -8.89 -29.77 -25.67
C LEU A 503 -8.12 -30.21 -24.42
N GLY A 504 -7.42 -31.35 -24.52
CA GLY A 504 -6.44 -31.75 -23.52
C GLY A 504 -5.24 -30.80 -23.52
N LEU A 505 -4.67 -30.52 -22.35
CA LEU A 505 -3.52 -29.63 -22.21
C LEU A 505 -2.33 -30.04 -23.09
N GLU A 506 -2.09 -31.34 -23.25
CA GLU A 506 -1.03 -31.90 -24.10
C GLU A 506 -1.25 -31.52 -25.57
N ALA A 507 -2.45 -31.73 -26.10
CA ALA A 507 -2.82 -31.31 -27.45
C ALA A 507 -2.79 -29.78 -27.62
N LEU A 508 -3.11 -29.02 -26.58
CA LEU A 508 -3.05 -27.55 -26.57
C LEU A 508 -1.62 -27.04 -26.71
N LEU A 509 -0.69 -27.64 -25.95
CA LEU A 509 0.72 -27.27 -25.92
C LEU A 509 1.46 -27.77 -27.17
N GLU A 510 1.12 -28.96 -27.68
CA GLU A 510 1.64 -29.51 -28.96
C GLU A 510 1.18 -28.72 -30.19
N SER A 511 -0.02 -28.09 -30.14
CA SER A 511 -0.61 -27.39 -31.29
C SER A 511 -0.03 -26.01 -31.61
N GLY A 512 0.95 -25.51 -30.84
CA GLY A 512 1.80 -24.38 -31.20
C GLY A 512 1.09 -23.10 -31.70
N ARG A 513 0.93 -22.11 -30.81
CA ARG A 513 0.71 -20.68 -31.15
C ARG A 513 -0.48 -20.35 -32.08
N ARG A 514 -1.60 -21.08 -32.00
CA ARG A 514 -2.82 -20.77 -32.77
C ARG A 514 -4.13 -21.03 -32.02
N ILE A 515 -4.24 -20.61 -30.77
CA ILE A 515 -5.53 -20.70 -30.06
C ILE A 515 -5.88 -19.33 -29.49
N GLY A 516 -7.11 -18.89 -29.81
CA GLY A 516 -7.65 -17.60 -29.42
C GLY A 516 -7.81 -17.44 -27.91
N ASP A 517 -7.91 -16.19 -27.49
CA ASP A 517 -8.05 -15.81 -26.10
C ASP A 517 -9.33 -16.39 -25.46
N GLY A 518 -9.21 -17.06 -24.31
CA GLY A 518 -10.35 -17.61 -23.56
C GLY A 518 -10.68 -19.10 -23.74
N ALA A 519 -9.76 -19.91 -24.27
CA ALA A 519 -9.95 -21.35 -24.45
C ALA A 519 -10.20 -22.10 -23.12
N GLU A 520 -11.21 -22.96 -23.12
CA GLU A 520 -11.50 -23.90 -22.04
C GLU A 520 -10.76 -25.23 -22.31
N VAL A 521 -9.94 -25.65 -21.35
CA VAL A 521 -9.05 -26.81 -21.48
C VAL A 521 -9.30 -27.77 -20.34
N THR A 522 -9.14 -29.07 -20.59
CA THR A 522 -9.18 -30.07 -19.51
C THR A 522 -7.76 -30.45 -19.11
N VAL A 523 -7.43 -30.19 -17.84
CA VAL A 523 -6.15 -30.55 -17.22
C VAL A 523 -6.46 -31.53 -16.09
N GLY A 524 -5.88 -32.73 -16.11
CA GLY A 524 -6.10 -33.72 -15.03
C GLY A 524 -7.59 -33.98 -14.71
N GLY A 525 -8.45 -33.98 -15.73
CA GLY A 525 -9.90 -34.14 -15.58
C GLY A 525 -10.66 -32.91 -15.06
N ARG A 526 -9.99 -31.76 -14.88
CA ARG A 526 -10.59 -30.50 -14.43
C ARG A 526 -10.63 -29.47 -15.56
N ALA A 527 -11.77 -28.83 -15.74
CA ALA A 527 -11.92 -27.73 -16.70
C ALA A 527 -11.23 -26.46 -16.17
N LEU A 528 -10.44 -25.82 -17.02
CA LEU A 528 -9.73 -24.57 -16.75
C LEU A 528 -9.89 -23.61 -17.92
N LYS A 529 -10.21 -22.35 -17.61
CA LYS A 529 -10.19 -21.27 -18.59
C LYS A 529 -8.82 -20.62 -18.62
N LEU A 530 -8.08 -20.84 -19.69
CA LEU A 530 -6.81 -20.15 -19.93
C LEU A 530 -7.09 -18.83 -20.68
N SER A 531 -6.34 -17.79 -20.33
CA SER A 531 -6.47 -16.46 -20.96
C SER A 531 -5.10 -15.92 -21.31
N ASN A 532 -4.99 -14.91 -22.16
CA ASN A 532 -3.79 -14.12 -22.39
C ASN A 532 -2.51 -14.97 -22.59
N LEU A 533 -2.59 -16.09 -23.32
CA LEU A 533 -1.47 -17.04 -23.45
C LEU A 533 -0.24 -16.41 -24.10
N GLU A 534 -0.45 -15.55 -25.10
CA GLU A 534 0.61 -14.82 -25.81
C GLU A 534 1.18 -13.65 -25.00
N LYS A 535 0.68 -13.38 -23.78
CA LYS A 535 1.19 -12.29 -22.95
C LYS A 535 2.62 -12.57 -22.54
N VAL A 536 3.56 -11.74 -22.98
CA VAL A 536 4.96 -11.83 -22.60
C VAL A 536 5.13 -11.50 -21.12
N LEU A 537 5.68 -12.44 -20.35
CA LEU A 537 5.99 -12.27 -18.92
C LEU A 537 7.48 -12.05 -18.67
N TYR A 538 8.37 -12.53 -19.56
CA TYR A 538 9.80 -12.20 -19.57
C TYR A 538 10.16 -11.51 -20.89
N PRO A 539 10.16 -10.16 -20.94
CA PRO A 539 10.38 -9.41 -22.18
C PRO A 539 11.68 -9.75 -22.91
N GLN A 540 12.81 -9.84 -22.20
CA GLN A 540 14.10 -10.12 -22.83
C GLN A 540 14.20 -11.51 -23.45
N ALA A 541 13.47 -12.49 -22.91
CA ALA A 541 13.42 -13.85 -23.43
C ALA A 541 12.27 -14.07 -24.42
N GLY A 542 11.34 -13.12 -24.56
CA GLY A 542 10.07 -13.33 -25.25
C GLY A 542 9.22 -14.45 -24.63
N PHE A 543 9.44 -14.78 -23.35
CA PHE A 543 8.80 -15.92 -22.67
C PHE A 543 7.39 -15.52 -22.24
N SER A 544 6.39 -16.15 -22.84
CA SER A 544 4.97 -15.85 -22.68
C SER A 544 4.35 -16.55 -21.47
N LYS A 545 3.12 -16.18 -21.12
CA LYS A 545 2.34 -16.89 -20.11
C LYS A 545 2.03 -18.32 -20.52
N GLY A 546 1.84 -18.56 -21.83
CA GLY A 546 1.75 -19.91 -22.39
C GLY A 546 2.99 -20.74 -22.09
N ASP A 547 4.19 -20.16 -22.26
CA ASP A 547 5.46 -20.84 -21.96
C ASP A 547 5.64 -21.10 -20.46
N VAL A 548 5.15 -20.21 -19.58
CA VAL A 548 5.12 -20.45 -18.13
C VAL A 548 4.20 -21.62 -17.77
N ILE A 549 3.02 -21.69 -18.38
CA ILE A 549 2.09 -22.81 -18.20
C ILE A 549 2.70 -24.12 -18.72
N ASP A 550 3.33 -24.09 -19.90
CA ASP A 550 4.03 -25.25 -20.47
C ASP A 550 5.11 -25.78 -19.54
N TYR A 551 5.99 -24.88 -19.07
CA TYR A 551 7.07 -25.24 -18.15
C TYR A 551 6.53 -25.91 -16.90
N TYR A 552 5.56 -25.28 -16.23
CA TYR A 552 5.01 -25.82 -14.99
C TYR A 552 4.23 -27.12 -15.21
N ALA A 553 3.59 -27.29 -16.37
CA ALA A 553 2.93 -28.55 -16.71
C ALA A 553 3.94 -29.69 -16.90
N ARG A 554 5.05 -29.44 -17.61
CA ARG A 554 6.11 -30.43 -17.88
C ARG A 554 6.94 -30.76 -16.64
N VAL A 555 7.19 -29.78 -15.77
CA VAL A 555 7.96 -29.98 -14.53
C VAL A 555 7.10 -30.57 -13.40
N ALA A 556 5.78 -30.62 -13.57
CA ALA A 556 4.82 -31.08 -12.55
C ALA A 556 5.19 -32.41 -11.87
N PRO A 557 5.62 -33.47 -12.58
CA PRO A 557 5.98 -34.74 -11.94
C PRO A 557 7.13 -34.61 -10.95
N ALA A 558 8.06 -33.67 -11.17
CA ALA A 558 9.18 -33.40 -10.27
C ALA A 558 8.80 -32.40 -9.16
N VAL A 559 8.07 -31.32 -9.46
CA VAL A 559 7.80 -30.25 -8.46
C VAL A 559 6.64 -30.56 -7.53
N LEU A 560 5.58 -31.26 -7.98
CA LEU A 560 4.40 -31.53 -7.15
C LEU A 560 4.72 -32.31 -5.86
N PRO A 561 5.60 -33.33 -5.85
CA PRO A 561 6.04 -33.98 -4.62
C PRO A 561 6.63 -33.00 -3.59
N HIS A 562 7.35 -31.97 -4.04
CA HIS A 562 7.93 -30.94 -3.16
C HIS A 562 6.93 -29.91 -2.67
N LEU A 563 5.77 -29.77 -3.33
CA LEU A 563 4.68 -28.86 -2.94
C LEU A 563 3.59 -29.57 -2.11
N HIS A 564 3.54 -30.90 -2.18
CA HIS A 564 2.47 -31.70 -1.58
C HIS A 564 2.32 -31.43 -0.08
N GLY A 565 1.09 -31.11 0.34
CA GLY A 565 0.77 -30.80 1.74
C GLY A 565 1.41 -29.53 2.31
N ARG A 566 2.16 -28.74 1.53
CA ARG A 566 2.83 -27.52 1.99
C ARG A 566 1.98 -26.27 1.73
N PRO A 567 1.73 -25.43 2.74
CA PRO A 567 1.19 -24.10 2.56
C PRO A 567 2.05 -23.29 1.59
N LEU A 568 1.45 -22.80 0.51
CA LEU A 568 2.15 -22.04 -0.52
C LEU A 568 1.88 -20.53 -0.41
N THR A 569 2.94 -19.73 -0.38
CA THR A 569 2.87 -18.29 -0.64
C THR A 569 3.13 -18.03 -2.12
N LEU A 570 2.17 -17.39 -2.78
CA LEU A 570 2.26 -17.03 -4.20
C LEU A 570 3.05 -15.73 -4.35
N LYS A 571 3.85 -15.60 -5.40
CA LYS A 571 4.47 -14.34 -5.81
C LYS A 571 4.18 -14.10 -7.29
N ARG A 572 3.17 -13.25 -7.50
CA ARG A 572 2.52 -13.09 -8.80
C ARG A 572 3.03 -11.88 -9.55
N TYR A 573 3.18 -12.07 -10.86
CA TYR A 573 3.66 -11.09 -11.83
C TYR A 573 2.64 -10.95 -12.97
N PRO A 574 1.42 -10.43 -12.72
CA PRO A 574 0.37 -10.38 -13.73
C PRO A 574 0.78 -9.65 -15.01
N ASN A 575 1.72 -8.72 -14.93
CA ASN A 575 2.20 -7.88 -16.03
C ASN A 575 3.68 -8.13 -16.38
N GLY A 576 4.22 -9.30 -16.00
CA GLY A 576 5.61 -9.67 -16.29
C GLY A 576 6.62 -9.19 -15.25
N VAL A 577 7.86 -9.66 -15.41
CA VAL A 577 8.96 -9.52 -14.43
C VAL A 577 9.50 -8.10 -14.26
N GLU A 578 9.30 -7.23 -15.25
CA GLU A 578 9.72 -5.82 -15.22
C GLU A 578 8.68 -4.90 -14.55
N ALA A 579 7.47 -5.41 -14.30
CA ALA A 579 6.39 -4.69 -13.63
C ALA A 579 6.31 -5.03 -12.13
N SER A 580 5.42 -4.33 -11.42
CA SER A 580 5.16 -4.62 -9.99
C SER A 580 4.62 -6.03 -9.78
N HIS A 581 5.11 -6.67 -8.72
CA HIS A 581 4.64 -7.97 -8.24
C HIS A 581 4.05 -7.86 -6.84
N PHE A 582 3.39 -8.91 -6.37
CA PHE A 582 2.89 -8.97 -5.00
C PHE A 582 2.97 -10.40 -4.45
N TYR A 583 3.12 -10.49 -3.13
CA TYR A 583 3.02 -11.75 -2.40
C TYR A 583 1.58 -11.97 -1.94
N GLU A 584 1.06 -13.17 -2.13
CA GLU A 584 -0.29 -13.55 -1.79
C GLU A 584 -0.26 -14.87 -1.00
N LYS A 585 -0.34 -14.75 0.34
CA LYS A 585 -0.43 -15.88 1.28
C LYS A 585 -1.84 -16.48 1.33
N GLN A 586 -2.84 -15.60 1.26
CA GLN A 586 -4.24 -16.02 1.20
C GLN A 586 -4.53 -16.53 -0.22
N CYS A 587 -4.93 -17.79 -0.33
CA CYS A 587 -5.32 -18.40 -1.58
C CYS A 587 -6.44 -17.57 -2.23
N PRO A 588 -6.32 -17.23 -3.53
CA PRO A 588 -7.26 -16.35 -4.21
C PRO A 588 -8.73 -16.72 -3.97
N LYS A 589 -9.59 -15.73 -3.70
CA LYS A 589 -11.03 -15.96 -3.46
C LYS A 589 -11.76 -16.50 -4.69
N HIS A 590 -11.27 -16.19 -5.89
CA HIS A 590 -11.82 -16.68 -7.17
C HIS A 590 -11.20 -18.03 -7.60
N ARG A 591 -10.60 -18.77 -6.66
CA ARG A 591 -10.09 -20.12 -6.95
C ARG A 591 -11.24 -21.05 -7.35
N PRO A 592 -11.00 -22.00 -8.27
CA PRO A 592 -11.92 -23.10 -8.49
C PRO A 592 -12.19 -23.87 -7.19
N ASP A 593 -13.40 -24.37 -7.00
CA ASP A 593 -13.83 -25.05 -5.77
C ASP A 593 -12.99 -26.28 -5.41
N TRP A 594 -12.36 -26.89 -6.41
CA TRP A 594 -11.48 -28.04 -6.25
C TRP A 594 -10.05 -27.68 -5.81
N VAL A 595 -9.68 -26.38 -5.76
CA VAL A 595 -8.38 -25.95 -5.25
C VAL A 595 -8.42 -26.07 -3.73
N ARG A 596 -7.68 -27.04 -3.22
CA ARG A 596 -7.55 -27.29 -1.79
C ARG A 596 -6.79 -26.16 -1.10
N THR A 597 -7.16 -25.91 0.14
CA THR A 597 -6.50 -24.92 1.00
C THR A 597 -6.23 -25.48 2.38
N ALA A 598 -5.21 -24.95 3.04
CA ALA A 598 -4.93 -25.18 4.46
C ALA A 598 -5.12 -23.88 5.25
N SER A 599 -6.06 -23.88 6.20
CA SER A 599 -6.29 -22.75 7.09
C SER A 599 -5.29 -22.78 8.24
N LEU A 600 -4.43 -21.76 8.31
CA LEU A 600 -3.43 -21.62 9.36
C LEU A 600 -3.62 -20.32 10.11
N TRP A 601 -3.47 -20.39 11.44
CA TRP A 601 -3.55 -19.22 12.29
C TRP A 601 -2.33 -18.31 12.09
N SER A 602 -2.57 -17.07 11.69
CA SER A 602 -1.53 -16.04 11.63
C SER A 602 -1.52 -15.22 12.91
N ARG A 603 -0.48 -15.39 13.75
CA ARG A 603 -0.28 -14.58 14.96
C ARG A 603 -0.17 -13.08 14.64
N HIS A 604 0.44 -12.71 13.52
CA HIS A 604 0.56 -11.31 13.08
C HIS A 604 -0.78 -10.71 12.65
N ARG A 605 -1.66 -11.47 11.99
CA ARG A 605 -2.97 -10.96 11.52
C ARG A 605 -4.13 -11.29 12.47
N LYS A 606 -3.85 -12.00 13.56
CA LYS A 606 -4.83 -12.58 14.50
C LYS A 606 -6.05 -13.17 13.79
N SER A 607 -5.80 -13.88 12.68
CA SER A 607 -6.84 -14.44 11.81
C SER A 607 -6.33 -15.70 11.12
N GLN A 608 -7.28 -16.52 10.66
CA GLN A 608 -7.00 -17.65 9.78
C GLN A 608 -6.61 -17.14 8.40
N ILE A 609 -5.55 -17.72 7.83
CA ILE A 609 -5.16 -17.54 6.43
C ILE A 609 -5.29 -18.89 5.75
N ASP A 610 -6.05 -18.93 4.66
CA ASP A 610 -6.17 -20.14 3.84
C ASP A 610 -5.05 -20.12 2.80
N TYR A 611 -4.02 -20.94 2.98
CA TYR A 611 -2.95 -21.09 2.01
C TYR A 611 -3.38 -22.05 0.89
N CYS A 612 -2.95 -21.81 -0.35
CA CYS A 612 -3.18 -22.79 -1.41
C CYS A 612 -2.36 -24.05 -1.14
N LEU A 613 -2.96 -25.23 -1.35
CA LEU A 613 -2.25 -26.51 -1.41
C LEU A 613 -2.14 -26.94 -2.88
N VAL A 614 -0.91 -27.11 -3.36
CA VAL A 614 -0.62 -27.43 -4.77
C VAL A 614 -0.20 -28.90 -4.87
N GLU A 615 -1.20 -29.77 -4.97
CA GLU A 615 -1.01 -31.22 -4.89
C GLU A 615 -1.26 -31.93 -6.23
N GLU A 616 -1.78 -31.21 -7.22
CA GLU A 616 -2.15 -31.77 -8.51
C GLU A 616 -1.81 -30.79 -9.64
N LEU A 617 -1.57 -31.35 -10.83
CA LEU A 617 -1.27 -30.60 -12.06
C LEU A 617 -2.28 -29.48 -12.36
N PRO A 618 -3.61 -29.66 -12.23
CA PRO A 618 -4.56 -28.60 -12.53
C PRO A 618 -4.38 -27.37 -11.63
N THR A 619 -4.07 -27.56 -10.34
CA THR A 619 -3.82 -26.45 -9.41
C THR A 619 -2.55 -25.69 -9.81
N LEU A 620 -1.50 -26.40 -10.18
CA LEU A 620 -0.25 -25.79 -10.62
C LEU A 620 -0.43 -24.98 -11.92
N VAL A 621 -1.14 -25.54 -12.91
CA VAL A 621 -1.48 -24.84 -14.16
C VAL A 621 -2.38 -23.64 -13.93
N TRP A 622 -3.33 -23.74 -13.00
CA TRP A 622 -4.18 -22.61 -12.60
C TRP A 622 -3.34 -21.46 -12.01
N LEU A 623 -2.40 -21.75 -11.11
CA LEU A 623 -1.50 -20.74 -10.56
C LEU A 623 -0.60 -20.10 -11.64
N ALA A 624 -0.05 -20.90 -12.56
CA ALA A 624 0.70 -20.39 -13.70
C ALA A 624 -0.16 -19.45 -14.57
N ASN A 625 -1.43 -19.78 -14.79
CA ASN A 625 -2.38 -18.93 -15.52
C ASN A 625 -2.70 -17.62 -14.79
N LEU A 626 -2.60 -17.61 -13.45
CA LEU A 626 -2.66 -16.40 -12.61
C LEU A 626 -1.37 -15.57 -12.61
N ALA A 627 -0.39 -15.96 -13.44
CA ALA A 627 0.96 -15.43 -13.53
C ALA A 627 1.72 -15.52 -12.20
N ASP A 628 1.49 -16.60 -11.44
CA ASP A 628 2.35 -16.94 -10.32
C ASP A 628 3.66 -17.52 -10.84
N LEU A 629 4.75 -16.74 -10.72
CA LEU A 629 6.05 -17.14 -11.26
C LEU A 629 6.90 -17.80 -10.19
N GLU A 630 6.87 -17.33 -8.94
CA GLU A 630 7.68 -17.91 -7.87
C GLU A 630 6.79 -18.63 -6.83
N LEU A 631 7.03 -19.93 -6.65
CA LEU A 631 6.34 -20.80 -5.70
C LEU A 631 7.13 -20.81 -4.38
N HIS A 632 6.61 -20.17 -3.32
CA HIS A 632 7.29 -20.13 -2.01
C HIS A 632 6.63 -21.08 -1.01
N ALA A 633 7.25 -22.23 -0.74
CA ALA A 633 6.70 -23.29 0.09
C ALA A 633 7.17 -23.19 1.56
N SER A 634 6.29 -23.59 2.49
CA SER A 634 6.64 -23.81 3.89
C SER A 634 7.63 -24.97 4.04
N LEU A 635 8.55 -24.89 5.02
CA LEU A 635 9.44 -26.01 5.36
C LEU A 635 8.69 -27.14 6.10
N ALA A 636 7.48 -26.88 6.59
CA ALA A 636 6.60 -27.85 7.24
C ALA A 636 5.35 -28.17 6.39
N LEU A 637 4.73 -29.31 6.68
CA LEU A 637 3.41 -29.66 6.15
C LEU A 637 2.32 -28.94 6.94
N HIS A 638 1.16 -28.72 6.32
CA HIS A 638 0.08 -27.94 6.92
C HIS A 638 -0.56 -28.59 8.15
N ASP A 639 -0.57 -29.92 8.22
CA ASP A 639 -1.12 -30.73 9.32
C ASP A 639 -0.19 -30.78 10.53
N ALA A 640 1.09 -30.47 10.34
CA ALA A 640 2.11 -30.41 11.38
C ALA A 640 2.99 -29.16 11.22
N ILE A 641 2.36 -27.98 11.17
CA ILE A 641 3.05 -26.72 10.81
C ILE A 641 4.22 -26.37 11.73
N GLU A 642 4.23 -26.83 12.98
CA GLU A 642 5.30 -26.59 13.96
C GLU A 642 6.52 -27.51 13.75
N ARG A 643 6.39 -28.55 12.92
CA ARG A 643 7.38 -29.60 12.67
C ARG A 643 7.92 -29.50 11.24
N PRO A 644 9.01 -28.75 11.01
CA PRO A 644 9.63 -28.68 9.68
C PRO A 644 10.13 -30.06 9.24
N THR A 645 9.85 -30.39 7.98
CA THR A 645 10.38 -31.61 7.36
C THR A 645 11.85 -31.44 6.95
N VAL A 646 12.35 -30.21 6.91
CA VAL A 646 13.67 -29.85 6.39
C VAL A 646 14.21 -28.61 7.10
N LEU A 647 15.53 -28.58 7.31
CA LEU A 647 16.29 -27.40 7.72
C LEU A 647 16.84 -26.71 6.47
N ALA A 648 16.71 -25.39 6.35
CA ALA A 648 17.16 -24.63 5.18
C ALA A 648 18.15 -23.53 5.56
N PHE A 649 19.23 -23.43 4.80
CA PHE A 649 20.18 -22.32 4.85
C PHE A 649 20.18 -21.59 3.51
N ASP A 650 19.82 -20.31 3.51
CA ASP A 650 19.86 -19.47 2.31
C ASP A 650 21.15 -18.65 2.30
N LEU A 651 22.00 -18.88 1.29
CA LEU A 651 23.32 -18.29 1.15
C LEU A 651 23.22 -17.09 0.21
N ASP A 652 23.23 -15.90 0.81
CA ASP A 652 23.01 -14.63 0.14
C ASP A 652 24.30 -13.81 0.04
N PRO A 653 24.87 -13.63 -1.17
CA PRO A 653 26.13 -12.91 -1.31
C PRO A 653 25.94 -11.39 -1.26
N GLY A 654 26.81 -10.71 -0.50
CA GLY A 654 26.92 -9.25 -0.47
C GLY A 654 28.03 -8.76 -1.40
N PRO A 655 27.73 -7.89 -2.40
CA PRO A 655 28.73 -7.41 -3.35
C PRO A 655 30.01 -6.90 -2.68
N PRO A 656 31.21 -7.20 -3.21
CA PRO A 656 31.46 -7.88 -4.49
C PRO A 656 31.37 -9.42 -4.48
N ALA A 657 31.07 -10.07 -3.35
CA ALA A 657 30.85 -11.52 -3.33
C ALA A 657 29.67 -11.91 -4.22
N GLY A 658 29.72 -13.11 -4.78
CA GLY A 658 28.72 -13.70 -5.66
C GLY A 658 28.48 -15.18 -5.38
N ILE A 659 27.99 -15.90 -6.39
CA ILE A 659 27.61 -17.31 -6.25
C ILE A 659 28.81 -18.24 -6.03
N VAL A 660 30.01 -17.85 -6.45
CA VAL A 660 31.25 -18.62 -6.25
C VAL A 660 31.64 -18.67 -4.78
N GLU A 661 31.54 -17.54 -4.06
CA GLU A 661 31.71 -17.50 -2.61
C GLU A 661 30.59 -18.30 -1.91
N CYS A 662 29.36 -18.27 -2.44
CA CYS A 662 28.28 -19.12 -1.92
C CYS A 662 28.61 -20.61 -2.07
N CYS A 663 29.28 -21.04 -3.15
CA CYS A 663 29.73 -22.42 -3.31
C CYS A 663 30.73 -22.80 -2.21
N GLN A 664 31.70 -21.92 -1.92
CA GLN A 664 32.66 -22.14 -0.85
C GLN A 664 31.96 -22.35 0.50
N VAL A 665 31.01 -21.49 0.83
CA VAL A 665 30.22 -21.57 2.08
C VAL A 665 29.34 -22.81 2.11
N ALA A 666 28.72 -23.19 1.00
CA ALA A 666 27.93 -24.42 0.91
C ALA A 666 28.78 -25.68 1.12
N LEU A 667 30.02 -25.73 0.60
CA LEU A 667 30.95 -26.84 0.81
C LEU A 667 31.40 -26.94 2.28
N LEU A 668 31.59 -25.81 2.95
CA LEU A 668 31.87 -25.78 4.40
C LEU A 668 30.68 -26.33 5.19
N LEU A 669 29.45 -25.91 4.86
CA LEU A 669 28.23 -26.44 5.49
C LEU A 669 28.10 -27.96 5.27
N ARG A 670 28.34 -28.45 4.04
CA ARG A 670 28.36 -29.89 3.74
C ARG A 670 29.31 -30.65 4.68
N GLY A 671 30.52 -30.13 4.86
CA GLY A 671 31.52 -30.71 5.75
C GLY A 671 31.08 -30.74 7.21
N MET A 672 30.48 -29.64 7.68
CA MET A 672 29.93 -29.55 9.05
C MET A 672 28.81 -30.58 9.27
N PHE A 673 27.86 -30.68 8.35
CA PHE A 673 26.75 -31.65 8.46
C PHE A 673 27.25 -33.09 8.37
N ALA A 674 28.15 -33.41 7.44
CA ALA A 674 28.75 -34.73 7.36
C ALA A 674 29.49 -35.11 8.66
N GLY A 675 30.16 -34.15 9.31
CA GLY A 675 30.84 -34.35 10.59
C GLY A 675 29.92 -34.71 11.76
N VAL A 676 28.64 -34.38 11.67
CA VAL A 676 27.60 -34.75 12.66
C VAL A 676 26.65 -35.84 12.14
N GLY A 677 27.00 -36.50 11.03
CA GLY A 677 26.21 -37.59 10.44
C GLY A 677 24.94 -37.14 9.72
N LEU A 678 24.86 -35.87 9.32
CA LEU A 678 23.74 -35.32 8.56
C LEU A 678 24.07 -35.18 7.07
N GLU A 679 23.18 -35.70 6.23
CA GLU A 679 23.16 -35.50 4.78
C GLU A 679 22.53 -34.14 4.43
N SER A 680 23.08 -33.49 3.41
CA SER A 680 22.61 -32.19 2.93
C SER A 680 22.60 -32.12 1.40
N TYR A 681 21.71 -31.29 0.86
CA TYR A 681 21.38 -31.23 -0.56
C TYR A 681 21.36 -29.76 -1.04
N PRO A 682 22.18 -29.39 -2.04
CA PRO A 682 22.27 -28.03 -2.52
C PRO A 682 21.33 -27.78 -3.71
N LYS A 683 20.83 -26.55 -3.81
CA LYS A 683 20.17 -26.03 -5.01
C LYS A 683 20.55 -24.58 -5.25
N THR A 684 20.52 -24.13 -6.50
CA THR A 684 20.58 -22.69 -6.78
C THR A 684 19.30 -22.03 -6.25
N SER A 685 19.38 -20.78 -5.81
CA SER A 685 18.14 -20.01 -5.60
C SER A 685 17.46 -19.65 -6.93
N GLY A 686 18.17 -19.76 -8.06
CA GLY A 686 17.76 -19.29 -9.38
C GLY A 686 17.92 -17.77 -9.57
N SER A 687 18.49 -17.07 -8.57
CA SER A 687 18.83 -15.65 -8.64
C SER A 687 20.34 -15.47 -8.44
N LYS A 688 20.81 -15.14 -7.22
CA LYS A 688 22.24 -14.85 -6.96
C LYS A 688 22.95 -15.81 -6.01
N GLY A 689 22.20 -16.68 -5.31
CA GLY A 689 22.69 -17.44 -4.16
C GLY A 689 22.45 -18.95 -4.27
N ILE A 690 22.81 -19.66 -3.20
CA ILE A 690 22.65 -21.12 -3.07
C ILE A 690 21.83 -21.41 -1.82
N GLN A 691 21.01 -22.45 -1.88
CA GLN A 691 20.30 -22.98 -0.71
C GLN A 691 20.81 -24.38 -0.40
N VAL A 692 21.07 -24.64 0.88
CA VAL A 692 21.49 -25.96 1.38
C VAL A 692 20.42 -26.49 2.32
N TYR A 693 19.83 -27.62 1.98
CA TYR A 693 18.75 -28.25 2.75
C TYR A 693 19.26 -29.51 3.45
N VAL A 694 18.87 -29.68 4.71
CA VAL A 694 19.10 -30.89 5.51
C VAL A 694 17.73 -31.52 5.79
N PRO A 695 17.36 -32.63 5.12
CA PRO A 695 16.08 -33.26 5.37
C PRO A 695 16.03 -33.85 6.78
N LEU A 696 14.91 -33.63 7.47
CA LEU A 696 14.68 -34.12 8.82
C LEU A 696 13.62 -35.22 8.80
N ASN A 697 12.43 -34.94 8.21
CA ASN A 697 11.29 -35.86 8.12
C ASN A 697 11.03 -36.63 9.44
N ALA A 698 11.24 -35.93 10.57
CA ALA A 698 11.25 -36.45 11.93
C ALA A 698 10.35 -35.59 12.83
N GLU A 699 10.15 -35.97 14.09
CA GLU A 699 9.35 -35.20 15.05
C GLU A 699 10.05 -33.92 15.59
N THR A 700 11.00 -33.37 14.83
CA THR A 700 11.77 -32.17 15.19
C THR A 700 10.92 -30.91 15.00
N THR A 701 10.93 -30.00 15.97
CA THR A 701 10.15 -28.73 15.93
C THR A 701 11.01 -27.52 15.54
N TYR A 702 10.37 -26.41 15.18
CA TYR A 702 11.07 -25.13 14.97
C TYR A 702 11.82 -24.63 16.21
N GLU A 703 11.37 -24.99 17.41
CA GLU A 703 12.08 -24.66 18.65
C GLU A 703 13.45 -25.33 18.74
N GLN A 704 13.64 -26.45 18.05
CA GLN A 704 14.92 -27.17 17.97
C GLN A 704 15.73 -26.74 16.74
N THR A 705 15.08 -26.64 15.57
CA THR A 705 15.78 -26.33 14.32
C THR A 705 16.34 -24.91 14.28
N LYS A 706 15.62 -23.93 14.82
CA LYS A 706 16.02 -22.52 14.76
C LYS A 706 17.28 -22.21 15.58
N PRO A 707 17.39 -22.62 16.86
CA PRO A 707 18.65 -22.48 17.60
C PRO A 707 19.80 -23.26 16.95
N PHE A 708 19.55 -24.46 16.43
CA PHE A 708 20.57 -25.25 15.73
C PHE A 708 21.11 -24.53 14.50
N ALA A 709 20.22 -24.06 13.61
CA ALA A 709 20.62 -23.32 12.40
C ALA A 709 21.41 -22.07 12.74
N ARG A 710 20.99 -21.33 13.78
CA ARG A 710 21.70 -20.17 14.28
C ARG A 710 23.10 -20.53 14.78
N ALA A 711 23.24 -21.58 15.59
CA ALA A 711 24.52 -22.02 16.11
C ALA A 711 25.48 -22.44 14.98
N VAL A 712 24.98 -23.14 13.95
CA VAL A 712 25.75 -23.49 12.75
C VAL A 712 26.25 -22.23 12.04
N ALA A 713 25.37 -21.24 11.81
CA ALA A 713 25.74 -20.00 11.13
C ALA A 713 26.74 -19.15 11.93
N GLU A 714 26.55 -19.02 13.25
CA GLU A 714 27.46 -18.30 14.14
C GLU A 714 28.82 -19.01 14.26
N THR A 715 28.84 -20.35 14.28
CA THR A 715 30.09 -21.14 14.26
C THR A 715 30.85 -20.91 12.96
N LEU A 716 30.15 -20.88 11.82
CA LEU A 716 30.77 -20.65 10.52
C LEU A 716 31.30 -19.22 10.39
N GLU A 717 30.57 -18.21 10.87
CA GLU A 717 31.06 -16.83 10.97
C GLU A 717 32.30 -16.73 11.86
N GLY A 718 32.33 -17.44 13.00
CA GLY A 718 33.50 -17.45 13.89
C GLY A 718 34.74 -18.08 13.25
N GLY A 719 34.57 -19.14 12.46
CA GLY A 719 35.67 -19.81 11.75
C GLY A 719 36.14 -19.07 10.49
N TYR A 720 35.24 -18.37 9.81
CA TYR A 720 35.50 -17.71 8.53
C TYR A 720 34.93 -16.28 8.50
N PRO A 721 35.36 -15.38 9.41
CA PRO A 721 34.74 -14.06 9.59
C PRO A 721 34.89 -13.13 8.37
N GLU A 722 35.89 -13.37 7.51
CA GLU A 722 36.09 -12.60 6.27
C GLU A 722 35.20 -13.07 5.11
N LEU A 723 34.62 -14.27 5.20
CA LEU A 723 33.78 -14.88 4.17
C LEU A 723 32.30 -14.92 4.56
N VAL A 724 32.00 -15.12 5.84
CA VAL A 724 30.66 -15.43 6.34
C VAL A 724 30.17 -14.36 7.31
N ILE A 725 28.86 -14.10 7.26
CA ILE A 725 28.15 -13.31 8.26
C ILE A 725 26.82 -14.01 8.60
N SER A 726 26.46 -14.07 9.88
CA SER A 726 25.18 -14.64 10.34
C SER A 726 24.16 -13.56 10.74
N ARG A 727 24.62 -12.31 10.89
CA ARG A 727 23.79 -11.16 11.26
C ARG A 727 23.10 -10.55 10.05
N MET A 728 21.82 -10.19 10.22
CA MET A 728 20.98 -9.67 9.14
C MET A 728 21.33 -8.26 8.66
N THR A 729 22.25 -7.55 9.31
CA THR A 729 22.57 -6.15 8.99
C THR A 729 23.22 -6.02 7.60
N LYS A 730 22.51 -5.45 6.62
CA LYS A 730 23.00 -5.32 5.23
C LYS A 730 24.33 -4.57 5.09
N SER A 731 24.58 -3.54 5.91
CA SER A 731 25.82 -2.75 5.85
C SER A 731 27.08 -3.55 6.20
N LEU A 732 26.95 -4.72 6.83
CA LEU A 732 28.06 -5.58 7.22
C LEU A 732 28.36 -6.68 6.20
N ARG A 733 27.56 -6.80 5.13
CA ARG A 733 27.63 -7.93 4.17
C ARG A 733 28.62 -7.70 3.02
N ALA A 734 29.21 -6.52 2.89
CA ALA A 734 30.07 -6.21 1.75
C ALA A 734 31.24 -7.21 1.65
N GLY A 735 31.32 -7.94 0.54
CA GLY A 735 32.33 -8.97 0.29
C GLY A 735 32.13 -10.29 1.03
N LYS A 736 30.98 -10.48 1.72
CA LYS A 736 30.69 -11.68 2.53
C LYS A 736 29.40 -12.36 2.08
N VAL A 737 29.24 -13.63 2.44
CA VAL A 737 28.02 -14.40 2.25
C VAL A 737 27.24 -14.41 3.56
N LEU A 738 26.00 -13.93 3.52
CA LEU A 738 25.05 -14.14 4.61
C LEU A 738 24.64 -15.61 4.61
N VAL A 739 24.82 -16.29 5.74
CA VAL A 739 24.16 -17.56 6.02
C VAL A 739 22.85 -17.26 6.73
N ASP A 740 21.77 -17.14 5.95
CA ASP A 740 20.45 -16.84 6.49
C ASP A 740 19.83 -18.10 7.12
N TRP A 741 20.08 -18.25 8.42
CA TRP A 741 19.48 -19.26 9.27
C TRP A 741 18.04 -18.93 9.68
N SER A 742 17.57 -17.70 9.47
CA SER A 742 16.25 -17.23 9.91
C SER A 742 15.10 -17.76 9.07
N GLN A 743 15.40 -18.44 7.96
CA GLN A 743 14.44 -19.16 7.14
C GLN A 743 13.77 -20.32 7.89
N ASN A 744 14.40 -20.82 8.95
CA ASN A 744 13.90 -21.92 9.79
C ASN A 744 12.88 -21.40 10.82
N ASP A 745 11.74 -20.92 10.33
CA ASP A 745 10.67 -20.35 11.14
C ASP A 745 9.30 -20.69 10.55
N GLU A 746 8.32 -21.00 11.41
CA GLU A 746 6.96 -21.39 11.03
C GLU A 746 6.23 -20.35 10.16
N HIS A 747 6.65 -19.08 10.20
CA HIS A 747 6.00 -18.00 9.45
C HIS A 747 6.70 -17.67 8.12
N LYS A 748 7.80 -18.36 7.82
CA LYS A 748 8.62 -18.15 6.62
C LYS A 748 8.31 -19.21 5.57
N THR A 749 8.51 -18.81 4.32
CA THR A 749 8.43 -19.68 3.15
C THR A 749 9.66 -19.45 2.31
N THR A 750 10.16 -20.50 1.68
CA THR A 750 11.34 -20.44 0.83
C THR A 750 10.96 -20.80 -0.60
N VAL A 751 11.70 -20.27 -1.58
CA VAL A 751 11.44 -20.60 -2.98
C VAL A 751 11.60 -22.11 -3.19
N CYS A 752 10.55 -22.74 -3.70
CA CYS A 752 10.51 -24.16 -3.94
C CYS A 752 11.55 -24.54 -5.02
N VAL A 753 12.04 -25.77 -4.93
CA VAL A 753 12.80 -26.38 -6.01
C VAL A 753 11.96 -26.39 -7.30
N TYR A 754 12.59 -26.21 -8.46
CA TYR A 754 11.94 -26.10 -9.77
C TYR A 754 11.00 -24.90 -9.95
N SER A 755 10.93 -23.98 -8.99
CA SER A 755 10.24 -22.72 -9.20
C SER A 755 11.00 -21.83 -10.17
N LEU A 756 10.28 -21.22 -11.12
CA LEU A 756 10.78 -20.08 -11.88
C LEU A 756 11.13 -18.93 -10.94
N ARG A 757 12.03 -18.06 -11.39
CA ARG A 757 12.43 -16.82 -10.74
C ARG A 757 12.13 -15.65 -11.66
N ALA A 758 11.66 -14.54 -11.09
CA ALA A 758 11.39 -13.33 -11.84
C ALA A 758 12.67 -12.51 -12.05
N MET A 759 13.54 -13.03 -12.91
CA MET A 759 14.75 -12.38 -13.38
C MET A 759 14.54 -11.90 -14.83
N GLU A 760 15.58 -11.33 -15.46
CA GLU A 760 15.54 -10.92 -16.88
C GLU A 760 15.19 -12.07 -17.83
N ARG A 761 15.58 -13.30 -17.47
CA ARG A 761 15.28 -14.55 -18.17
C ARG A 761 14.59 -15.53 -17.21
N PRO A 762 13.86 -16.54 -17.71
CA PRO A 762 13.13 -17.52 -16.88
C PRO A 762 14.09 -18.52 -16.21
N THR A 763 14.92 -18.02 -15.29
CA THR A 763 15.82 -18.85 -14.48
C THR A 763 15.04 -19.63 -13.43
N VAL A 764 15.61 -20.75 -12.97
CA VAL A 764 14.93 -21.70 -12.09
C VAL A 764 15.76 -21.99 -10.84
N SER A 765 15.10 -22.15 -9.68
CA SER A 765 15.73 -22.72 -8.49
C SER A 765 16.02 -24.21 -8.71
N THR A 766 17.27 -24.56 -8.99
CA THR A 766 17.62 -25.84 -9.61
C THR A 766 18.46 -26.71 -8.67
N PRO A 767 18.08 -27.99 -8.44
CA PRO A 767 18.90 -28.96 -7.70
C PRO A 767 20.26 -29.20 -8.34
N LEU A 768 21.27 -29.37 -7.48
CA LEU A 768 22.65 -29.57 -7.89
C LEU A 768 23.25 -30.81 -7.25
N GLY A 769 24.12 -31.50 -7.97
CA GLY A 769 25.08 -32.41 -7.37
C GLY A 769 26.19 -31.62 -6.66
N TRP A 770 26.74 -32.17 -5.58
CA TRP A 770 27.86 -31.55 -4.88
C TRP A 770 29.09 -31.35 -5.78
N ASP A 771 29.38 -32.29 -6.66
CA ASP A 771 30.49 -32.18 -7.63
C ASP A 771 30.33 -30.99 -8.58
N GLU A 772 29.09 -30.52 -8.83
CA GLU A 772 28.85 -29.32 -9.64
C GLU A 772 29.27 -28.05 -8.90
N LEU A 773 28.98 -27.97 -7.59
CA LEU A 773 29.44 -26.87 -6.74
C LEU A 773 30.97 -26.87 -6.63
N GLU A 774 31.58 -28.04 -6.45
CA GLU A 774 33.04 -28.18 -6.38
C GLU A 774 33.70 -27.69 -7.66
N ARG A 775 33.18 -28.09 -8.84
CA ARG A 775 33.70 -27.62 -10.13
C ARG A 775 33.51 -26.12 -10.32
N ALA A 776 32.34 -25.58 -10.02
CA ALA A 776 32.06 -24.15 -10.16
C ALA A 776 32.92 -23.29 -9.22
N HIS A 777 33.14 -23.76 -7.99
CA HIS A 777 34.05 -23.11 -7.05
C HIS A 777 35.49 -23.13 -7.55
N ALA A 778 35.97 -24.29 -8.01
CA ALA A 778 37.34 -24.44 -8.50
C ALA A 778 37.63 -23.64 -9.77
N SER A 779 36.66 -23.52 -10.68
CA SER A 779 36.81 -22.76 -11.93
C SER A 779 36.53 -21.26 -11.78
N GLY A 780 35.80 -20.85 -10.75
CA GLY A 780 35.27 -19.50 -10.61
C GLY A 780 34.14 -19.17 -11.61
N ASP A 781 33.56 -20.18 -12.27
CA ASP A 781 32.52 -19.99 -13.27
C ASP A 781 31.12 -19.87 -12.63
N ALA A 782 30.72 -18.62 -12.38
CA ALA A 782 29.39 -18.31 -11.88
C ALA A 782 28.26 -18.70 -12.85
N ALA A 783 28.51 -18.69 -14.17
CA ALA A 783 27.49 -18.95 -15.18
C ALA A 783 27.09 -20.44 -15.23
N ALA A 784 27.98 -21.34 -14.83
CA ALA A 784 27.72 -22.78 -14.73
C ALA A 784 26.58 -23.14 -13.75
N LEU A 785 26.19 -22.22 -12.86
CA LEU A 785 25.13 -22.40 -11.86
C LEU A 785 23.88 -21.55 -12.14
N SER A 786 23.66 -21.14 -13.39
CA SER A 786 22.44 -20.47 -13.84
C SER A 786 21.73 -21.34 -14.88
N PHE A 787 20.51 -21.75 -14.58
CA PHE A 787 19.71 -22.64 -15.43
C PHE A 787 18.39 -21.98 -15.79
N ASP A 788 18.04 -22.00 -17.08
CA ASP A 788 16.73 -21.59 -17.56
C ASP A 788 15.72 -22.76 -17.56
N SER A 789 14.46 -22.44 -17.86
CA SER A 789 13.35 -23.40 -17.90
C SER A 789 13.60 -24.60 -18.80
N VAL A 790 14.23 -24.42 -19.96
CA VAL A 790 14.50 -25.51 -20.92
C VAL A 790 15.61 -26.41 -20.40
N GLN A 791 16.71 -25.81 -19.93
CA GLN A 791 17.85 -26.54 -19.38
C GLN A 791 17.46 -27.39 -18.16
N VAL A 792 16.51 -26.92 -17.34
CA VAL A 792 16.02 -27.70 -16.20
C VAL A 792 15.20 -28.91 -16.64
N LEU A 793 14.33 -28.78 -17.64
CA LEU A 793 13.58 -29.93 -18.17
C LEU A 793 14.54 -31.00 -18.74
N ASP A 794 15.54 -30.58 -19.51
CA ASP A 794 16.58 -31.48 -20.02
C ASP A 794 17.40 -32.14 -18.89
N ARG A 795 17.59 -31.46 -17.76
CA ARG A 795 18.28 -32.03 -16.59
C ARG A 795 17.42 -33.08 -15.90
N ILE A 796 16.12 -32.84 -15.74
CA ILE A 796 15.20 -33.81 -15.13
C ILE A 796 15.12 -35.07 -15.98
N GLU A 797 15.07 -34.95 -17.31
CA GLU A 797 15.10 -36.11 -18.21
C GLU A 797 16.41 -36.92 -18.07
N ARG A 798 17.55 -36.25 -17.87
CA ARG A 798 18.86 -36.92 -17.76
C ARG A 798 19.17 -37.49 -16.38
N HIS A 799 18.77 -36.80 -15.32
CA HIS A 799 19.22 -37.08 -13.95
C HIS A 799 18.08 -37.46 -13.00
N GLY A 800 16.83 -37.32 -13.44
CA GLY A 800 15.67 -37.37 -12.55
C GLY A 800 15.63 -36.17 -11.59
N ASP A 801 14.86 -36.34 -10.51
CA ASP A 801 14.81 -35.38 -9.42
C ASP A 801 15.96 -35.60 -8.43
N LEU A 802 17.03 -34.82 -8.59
CA LEU A 802 18.20 -34.82 -7.69
C LEU A 802 17.86 -34.39 -6.25
N PHE A 803 16.71 -33.75 -6.03
CA PHE A 803 16.25 -33.30 -4.73
C PHE A 803 15.26 -34.28 -4.08
N ALA A 804 14.85 -35.34 -4.79
CA ALA A 804 13.92 -36.36 -4.27
C ALA A 804 14.29 -36.91 -2.89
N PRO A 805 15.57 -37.16 -2.54
CA PRO A 805 15.94 -37.61 -1.19
C PRO A 805 15.48 -36.67 -0.07
N VAL A 806 15.33 -35.37 -0.33
CA VAL A 806 14.88 -34.39 0.67
C VAL A 806 13.47 -34.72 1.18
N LEU A 807 12.64 -35.39 0.37
CA LEU A 807 11.27 -35.77 0.70
C LEU A 807 11.18 -36.98 1.63
N SER A 808 12.18 -37.85 1.64
CA SER A 808 12.10 -39.17 2.28
C SER A 808 13.19 -39.45 3.30
N THR A 809 14.34 -38.79 3.23
CA THR A 809 15.46 -39.04 4.15
C THR A 809 15.07 -38.55 5.55
N VAL A 810 15.04 -39.48 6.51
CA VAL A 810 14.72 -39.19 7.91
C VAL A 810 16.02 -39.02 8.69
N GLN A 811 16.22 -37.86 9.30
CA GLN A 811 17.41 -37.54 10.09
C GLN A 811 17.01 -36.82 11.38
N GLN A 812 17.68 -37.18 12.47
CA GLN A 812 17.49 -36.53 13.77
C GLN A 812 18.58 -35.48 13.98
N LEU A 813 18.21 -34.32 14.51
CA LEU A 813 19.21 -33.35 14.92
C LEU A 813 20.03 -33.93 16.09
N PRO A 814 21.35 -33.71 16.12
CA PRO A 814 22.16 -34.09 17.26
C PRO A 814 21.69 -33.35 18.52
N SER A 815 21.73 -34.03 19.67
CA SER A 815 21.38 -33.42 20.95
C SER A 815 22.36 -32.31 21.30
N PHE A 816 21.87 -31.07 21.40
CA PHE A 816 22.61 -29.97 21.99
C PHE A 816 22.50 -30.07 23.50
N GLY A 817 23.63 -30.37 24.16
CA GLY A 817 23.77 -30.32 25.61
C GLY A 817 23.96 -28.89 26.11
#